data_AF-A0A3M4Z024-F1
#
_entry.id   AF-A0A3M4Z024-F1
#
_cell.length_a   1.000
_cell.length_b   1.000
_cell.length_c   1.000
_cell.angle_alpha   90.00
_cell.angle_beta   90.00
_cell.angle_gamma   90.00
#
_symmetry.space_group_name_H-M   'P 1'
#
loop_
_entity.id
_entity.type
_entity.pdbx_description
1 polymer ?
#
loop_
_entity_poly.entity_id
_entity_poly.type
_entity_poly.pdbx_seq_one_letter_code
_entity_poly.pdbx_strand_id
1 'polypeptide(L)'
;MISRLNSAQVDATIESFVARATDDRESLLQICLSIKADLAVSAGYAVKHTGLSASTVMNKAPLFQPILDAMADEGIIVSGHPSGACEWRRRLLAWYEGMPKEQKLAIPVTANTIRYRGYLSDVPELVGFPSARAKYELVRSTFEEILEDLRVLGVLNREYQTVVERVASKKPVEQTEAGKLTAAFRSLRSVSIHRLSDVMPVEPERPFIHLLHLFSAASMSASSKSGQSNFIEAYKYFRDYLRVAEFTGLEDLRELVSVYALPKFRVYLQEKIIERVLSTSHCNTLMSSARKMMERALQIKGMGLTTFMAAQGFDAERETDQYKPYPASVRARISEAVLEEIAETNRLAQPYALSHVGEDPLAPNGKVRHGCGTLENARWIFENKLDCKPLGFKTANREDVYESAFIKIIQGSSASIFDIYKEWGVLYQIDGRVLAPYVIRLAQVTGMNADSLVGLDLDDFIERHDLTDRPCLLYWKERSDGEKMYHLDLFDAEISWLTTSQGRAVKQVFDDIKFLTRNLRAEAGPEVANKLFIYRSSSRNKFGVVDSIENSAVGMVNKIMKNFSEDRGLFDEEGNPLPLSPSRFRPSFVSELIERGVSPREIQVMLGHKNISTTMAYLDQMDFNPMARKMLNKVLHEMHQETMDESVTIIPTKTIESTPKGMPMETGTVTCMNVYDPPDFIKNLRDYDPSKPCTLFNKCLSCSNSIITISHLPELFARRRDYQRMIEVNRVLDTPYGAVILDNLDVLNSILDPQTSDFSAEELAKAERLSENLQVDILTEGVTL
;
A
#
# COMPACT_ATOMS: atom_id res chain seq x y z
N MET A 1 4.35 -9.57 -77.37
CA MET A 1 3.55 -8.80 -78.34
C MET A 1 2.14 -8.70 -77.77
N ILE A 2 1.72 -7.53 -77.28
CA ILE A 2 0.34 -7.29 -76.84
C ILE A 2 -0.39 -6.69 -78.05
N SER A 3 -1.43 -7.38 -78.52
CA SER A 3 -2.32 -6.91 -79.58
C SER A 3 -2.80 -5.49 -79.25
N ARG A 4 -2.55 -4.52 -80.15
CA ARG A 4 -3.14 -3.17 -80.03
C ARG A 4 -4.64 -3.31 -80.27
N LEU A 5 -5.41 -3.29 -79.18
CA LEU A 5 -6.87 -3.25 -79.25
C LEU A 5 -7.30 -2.06 -80.13
N ASN A 6 -8.26 -2.28 -81.03
CA ASN A 6 -8.88 -1.20 -81.79
C ASN A 6 -9.85 -0.40 -80.89
N SER A 7 -10.30 0.77 -81.34
CA SER A 7 -11.14 1.65 -80.49
C SER A 7 -12.43 0.98 -80.02
N ALA A 8 -13.05 0.14 -80.85
CA ALA A 8 -14.29 -0.56 -80.48
C ALA A 8 -14.06 -1.63 -79.40
N GLN A 9 -12.91 -2.32 -79.44
CA GLN A 9 -12.52 -3.29 -78.41
C GLN A 9 -12.17 -2.62 -77.08
N VAL A 10 -11.58 -1.42 -77.13
CA VAL A 10 -11.31 -0.59 -75.95
C VAL A 10 -12.63 -0.16 -75.29
N ASP A 11 -13.57 0.35 -76.09
CA ASP A 11 -14.87 0.82 -75.58
C ASP A 11 -15.66 -0.34 -74.98
N ALA A 12 -15.74 -1.49 -75.65
CA ALA A 12 -16.39 -2.70 -75.11
C ALA A 12 -15.75 -3.22 -73.81
N THR A 13 -14.42 -3.07 -73.66
CA THR A 13 -13.72 -3.46 -72.41
C THR A 13 -14.09 -2.53 -71.25
N ILE A 14 -14.21 -1.23 -71.52
CA ILE A 14 -14.64 -0.24 -70.52
C ILE A 14 -16.12 -0.43 -70.17
N GLU A 15 -16.99 -0.61 -71.16
CA GLU A 15 -18.42 -0.86 -70.95
C GLU A 15 -18.68 -2.14 -70.15
N SER A 16 -17.95 -3.23 -70.43
CA SER A 16 -18.03 -4.47 -69.65
C SER A 16 -17.52 -4.29 -68.21
N PHE A 17 -16.52 -3.44 -67.99
CA PHE A 17 -16.09 -3.08 -66.65
C PHE A 17 -17.14 -2.24 -65.92
N VAL A 18 -17.71 -1.23 -66.59
CA VAL A 18 -18.78 -0.37 -66.05
C VAL A 18 -20.00 -1.20 -65.65
N ALA A 19 -20.46 -2.10 -66.53
CA ALA A 19 -21.62 -2.95 -66.24
C ALA A 19 -21.40 -3.84 -65.00
N ARG A 20 -20.19 -4.37 -64.79
CA ARG A 20 -19.85 -5.14 -63.57
C ARG A 20 -19.72 -4.25 -62.34
N ALA A 21 -19.18 -3.05 -62.53
CA ALA A 21 -18.98 -2.08 -61.46
C ALA A 21 -20.29 -1.51 -60.91
N THR A 22 -21.33 -1.41 -61.74
CA THR A 22 -22.65 -0.86 -61.39
C THR A 22 -23.69 -1.93 -61.06
N ASP A 23 -23.29 -3.19 -60.87
CA ASP A 23 -24.22 -4.31 -60.63
C ASP A 23 -24.88 -4.20 -59.24
N ASP A 24 -24.12 -3.78 -58.24
CA ASP A 24 -24.57 -3.66 -56.86
C ASP A 24 -23.78 -2.60 -56.07
N ARG A 25 -24.31 -2.23 -54.91
CA ARG A 25 -23.72 -1.21 -54.03
C ARG A 25 -22.36 -1.62 -53.45
N GLU A 26 -22.17 -2.89 -53.13
CA GLU A 26 -20.90 -3.41 -52.60
C GLU A 26 -19.80 -3.26 -53.66
N SER A 27 -20.11 -3.59 -54.91
CA SER A 27 -19.24 -3.38 -56.07
C SER A 27 -18.88 -1.91 -56.28
N LEU A 28 -19.85 -1.00 -56.17
CA LEU A 28 -19.63 0.45 -56.25
C LEU A 28 -18.70 0.96 -55.13
N LEU A 29 -18.86 0.45 -53.91
CA LEU A 29 -18.03 0.82 -52.77
C LEU A 29 -16.57 0.42 -52.93
N GLN A 30 -16.21 -0.54 -53.80
CA GLN A 30 -14.82 -0.92 -54.04
C GLN A 30 -14.09 0.01 -55.04
N ILE A 31 -14.82 0.84 -55.80
CA ILE A 31 -14.25 1.65 -56.88
C ILE A 31 -13.58 2.90 -56.33
N CYS A 32 -12.25 2.96 -56.41
CA CYS A 32 -11.50 4.12 -55.91
C CYS A 32 -11.71 5.36 -56.79
N LEU A 33 -11.95 6.51 -56.15
CA LEU A 33 -12.05 7.82 -56.80
C LEU A 33 -10.69 8.54 -56.82
N SER A 34 -10.57 9.51 -57.73
CA SER A 34 -9.40 10.40 -57.80
C SER A 34 -9.34 11.31 -56.57
N ILE A 35 -8.14 11.51 -56.02
CA ILE A 35 -7.91 12.35 -54.83
C ILE A 35 -7.47 13.78 -55.21
N LYS A 36 -6.96 13.99 -56.43
CA LYS A 36 -6.22 15.21 -56.83
C LYS A 36 -6.90 16.06 -57.92
N ALA A 37 -8.03 15.64 -58.48
CA ALA A 37 -8.67 16.27 -59.63
C ALA A 37 -10.20 16.37 -59.46
N ASP A 38 -10.90 16.71 -60.54
CA ASP A 38 -12.35 16.61 -60.65
C ASP A 38 -12.85 15.19 -60.34
N LEU A 39 -14.12 15.10 -59.96
CA LEU A 39 -14.76 13.84 -59.57
C LEU A 39 -14.67 12.83 -60.72
N ALA A 40 -13.83 11.82 -60.54
CA ALA A 40 -13.55 10.80 -61.55
C ALA A 40 -13.09 9.50 -60.90
N VAL A 41 -13.29 8.38 -61.59
CA VAL A 41 -12.71 7.10 -61.22
C VAL A 41 -11.18 7.19 -61.28
N SER A 42 -10.50 6.62 -60.28
CA SER A 42 -9.04 6.62 -60.22
C SER A 42 -8.44 5.90 -61.43
N ALA A 43 -7.61 6.61 -62.21
CA ALA A 43 -6.96 6.05 -63.39
C ALA A 43 -6.11 4.80 -63.05
N GLY A 44 -5.46 4.78 -61.88
CA GLY A 44 -4.70 3.61 -61.43
C GLY A 44 -5.59 2.40 -61.15
N TYR A 45 -6.79 2.63 -60.61
CA TYR A 45 -7.78 1.58 -60.38
C TYR A 45 -8.35 1.05 -61.71
N ALA A 46 -8.78 1.96 -62.59
CA ALA A 46 -9.31 1.59 -63.91
C ALA A 46 -8.28 0.83 -64.76
N VAL A 47 -7.00 1.23 -64.75
CA VAL A 47 -5.90 0.50 -65.44
C VAL A 47 -5.76 -0.92 -64.91
N LYS A 48 -5.79 -1.12 -63.59
CA LYS A 48 -5.65 -2.44 -62.96
C LYS A 48 -6.78 -3.40 -63.36
N HIS A 49 -8.00 -2.89 -63.49
CA HIS A 49 -9.19 -3.71 -63.73
C HIS A 49 -9.58 -3.84 -65.22
N THR A 50 -9.09 -2.97 -66.09
CA THR A 50 -9.33 -3.03 -67.55
C THR A 50 -8.11 -3.52 -68.35
N GLY A 51 -6.90 -3.48 -67.79
CA GLY A 51 -5.66 -3.80 -68.50
C GLY A 51 -5.25 -2.77 -69.55
N LEU A 52 -5.96 -1.63 -69.62
CA LEU A 52 -5.71 -0.55 -70.58
C LEU A 52 -4.60 0.39 -70.10
N SER A 53 -4.00 1.15 -71.02
CA SER A 53 -3.01 2.17 -70.65
C SER A 53 -3.66 3.36 -69.94
N ALA A 54 -2.93 4.02 -69.03
CA ALA A 54 -3.42 5.21 -68.33
C ALA A 54 -3.88 6.33 -69.29
N SER A 55 -3.16 6.54 -70.40
CA SER A 55 -3.56 7.49 -71.45
C SER A 55 -4.89 7.12 -72.12
N THR A 56 -5.13 5.82 -72.34
CA THR A 56 -6.38 5.34 -72.94
C THR A 56 -7.56 5.56 -72.00
N VAL A 57 -7.38 5.25 -70.71
CA VAL A 57 -8.40 5.46 -69.67
C VAL A 57 -8.77 6.95 -69.54
N MET A 58 -7.79 7.86 -69.51
CA MET A 58 -8.05 9.29 -69.42
C MET A 58 -8.78 9.84 -70.67
N ASN A 59 -8.39 9.41 -71.87
CA ASN A 59 -9.04 9.86 -73.11
C ASN A 59 -10.48 9.36 -73.27
N LYS A 60 -10.86 8.30 -72.54
CA LYS A 60 -12.19 7.70 -72.55
C LYS A 60 -12.94 7.93 -71.23
N ALA A 61 -12.57 8.96 -70.46
CA ALA A 61 -13.22 9.32 -69.19
C ALA A 61 -14.76 9.37 -69.24
N PRO A 62 -15.42 9.88 -70.31
CA PRO A 62 -16.89 9.90 -70.39
C PRO A 62 -17.57 8.53 -70.26
N LEU A 63 -16.88 7.44 -70.65
CA LEU A 63 -17.43 6.08 -70.54
C LEU A 63 -17.55 5.60 -69.09
N PHE A 64 -16.84 6.23 -68.14
CA PHE A 64 -16.94 5.91 -66.71
C PHE A 64 -18.02 6.72 -65.98
N GLN A 65 -18.68 7.66 -66.66
CA GLN A 65 -19.73 8.49 -66.07
C GLN A 65 -20.87 7.69 -65.42
N PRO A 66 -21.36 6.56 -66.02
CA PRO A 66 -22.41 5.77 -65.40
C PRO A 66 -22.05 5.23 -64.00
N ILE A 67 -20.76 4.99 -63.72
CA ILE A 67 -20.30 4.60 -62.38
C ILE A 67 -20.48 5.76 -61.40
N LEU A 68 -20.12 6.97 -61.80
CA LEU A 68 -20.23 8.16 -60.94
C LEU A 68 -21.69 8.50 -60.67
N ASP A 69 -22.55 8.35 -61.68
CA ASP A 69 -24.00 8.55 -61.54
C ASP A 69 -24.59 7.51 -60.57
N ALA A 70 -24.25 6.22 -60.74
CA ALA A 70 -24.69 5.17 -59.82
C ALA A 70 -24.17 5.38 -58.38
N MET A 71 -22.93 5.82 -58.21
CA MET A 71 -22.38 6.16 -56.88
C MET A 71 -23.07 7.39 -56.27
N ALA A 72 -23.56 8.33 -57.08
CA ALA A 72 -24.31 9.49 -56.62
C ALA A 72 -25.73 9.11 -56.21
N ASP A 73 -26.41 8.27 -56.99
CA ASP A 73 -27.75 7.74 -56.68
C ASP A 73 -27.75 6.94 -55.37
N GLU A 74 -26.69 6.17 -55.12
CA GLU A 74 -26.47 5.42 -53.88
C GLU A 74 -25.95 6.31 -52.72
N GLY A 75 -25.74 7.61 -52.92
CA GLY A 75 -25.27 8.52 -51.86
C GLY A 75 -23.83 8.24 -51.37
N ILE A 76 -23.05 7.51 -52.17
CA ILE A 76 -21.60 7.30 -51.93
C ILE A 76 -20.85 8.58 -52.33
N ILE A 77 -21.24 9.18 -53.44
CA ILE A 77 -20.81 10.51 -53.89
C ILE A 77 -21.87 11.53 -53.50
N VAL A 78 -21.44 12.64 -52.89
CA VAL A 78 -22.34 13.74 -52.54
C VAL A 78 -21.96 14.99 -53.32
N SER A 79 -22.90 15.49 -54.13
CA SER A 79 -22.73 16.69 -54.95
C SER A 79 -22.32 17.91 -54.13
N GLY A 80 -21.37 18.70 -54.64
CA GLY A 80 -20.85 19.90 -53.97
C GLY A 80 -19.65 19.64 -53.04
N HIS A 81 -19.22 18.39 -52.84
CA HIS A 81 -18.00 18.05 -52.11
C HIS A 81 -16.83 17.71 -53.04
N PRO A 82 -15.57 17.98 -52.63
CA PRO A 82 -14.41 17.67 -53.45
C PRO A 82 -14.21 16.16 -53.58
N SER A 83 -13.61 15.69 -54.68
CA SER A 83 -13.42 14.24 -54.94
C SER A 83 -12.68 13.52 -53.81
N GLY A 84 -11.72 14.18 -53.16
CA GLY A 84 -11.03 13.61 -52.00
C GLY A 84 -11.93 13.40 -50.78
N ALA A 85 -12.98 14.21 -50.59
CA ALA A 85 -13.97 14.00 -49.52
C ALA A 85 -14.89 12.83 -49.83
N CYS A 86 -15.35 12.71 -51.09
CA CYS A 86 -16.17 11.58 -51.55
C CYS A 86 -15.39 10.25 -51.48
N GLU A 87 -14.09 10.25 -51.80
CA GLU A 87 -13.25 9.06 -51.64
C GLU A 87 -13.12 8.63 -50.17
N TRP A 88 -13.00 9.59 -49.25
CA TRP A 88 -12.97 9.27 -47.81
C TRP A 88 -14.32 8.77 -47.29
N ARG A 89 -15.44 9.31 -47.77
CA ARG A 89 -16.78 8.78 -47.50
C ARG A 89 -16.88 7.33 -47.98
N ARG A 90 -16.53 7.06 -49.24
CA ARG A 90 -16.50 5.71 -49.81
C ARG A 90 -15.67 4.75 -48.96
N ARG A 91 -14.45 5.12 -48.54
CA ARG A 91 -13.58 4.30 -47.68
C ARG A 91 -14.25 3.93 -46.35
N LEU A 92 -14.92 4.89 -45.70
CA LEU A 92 -15.63 4.67 -44.45
C LEU A 92 -16.84 3.75 -44.63
N LEU A 93 -17.63 3.99 -45.68
CA LEU A 93 -18.81 3.17 -45.99
C LEU A 93 -18.40 1.75 -46.39
N ALA A 94 -17.40 1.58 -47.26
CA ALA A 94 -16.88 0.28 -47.65
C ALA A 94 -16.38 -0.54 -46.44
N TRP A 95 -15.70 0.12 -45.51
CA TRP A 95 -15.25 -0.50 -44.26
C TRP A 95 -16.42 -0.89 -43.36
N TYR A 96 -17.39 0.00 -43.13
CA TYR A 96 -18.47 -0.25 -42.17
C TYR A 96 -19.57 -1.16 -42.73
N GLU A 97 -19.99 -0.93 -43.98
CA GLU A 97 -21.02 -1.72 -44.65
C GLU A 97 -20.52 -3.13 -45.00
N GLY A 98 -19.22 -3.29 -45.29
CA GLY A 98 -18.60 -4.58 -45.55
C GLY A 98 -18.48 -5.51 -44.34
N MET A 99 -18.82 -5.04 -43.13
CA MET A 99 -18.80 -5.89 -41.92
C MET A 99 -20.13 -6.62 -41.69
N PRO A 100 -20.11 -7.92 -41.36
CA PRO A 100 -21.30 -8.61 -40.87
C PRO A 100 -21.74 -8.07 -39.51
N LYS A 101 -23.01 -8.29 -39.17
CA LYS A 101 -23.63 -7.73 -37.97
C LYS A 101 -22.91 -8.16 -36.68
N GLU A 102 -22.40 -9.39 -36.59
CA GLU A 102 -21.66 -9.83 -35.39
C GLU A 102 -20.37 -9.02 -35.19
N GLN A 103 -19.66 -8.69 -36.26
CA GLN A 103 -18.44 -7.89 -36.18
C GLN A 103 -18.74 -6.44 -35.78
N LYS A 104 -19.85 -5.86 -36.25
CA LYS A 104 -20.30 -4.52 -35.84
C LYS A 104 -20.57 -4.43 -34.33
N LEU A 105 -21.17 -5.47 -33.76
CA LEU A 105 -21.44 -5.56 -32.32
C LEU A 105 -20.14 -5.68 -31.47
N ALA A 106 -19.07 -6.21 -32.08
CA ALA A 106 -17.77 -6.39 -31.43
C ALA A 106 -16.82 -5.21 -31.59
N ILE A 107 -17.26 -4.09 -32.20
CA ILE A 107 -16.41 -2.91 -32.41
C ILE A 107 -15.95 -2.34 -31.06
N PRO A 108 -14.63 -2.22 -30.80
CA PRO A 108 -14.11 -1.63 -29.56
C PRO A 108 -14.50 -0.15 -29.45
N VAL A 109 -15.12 0.23 -28.32
CA VAL A 109 -15.53 1.61 -28.06
C VAL A 109 -14.69 2.25 -26.95
N THR A 110 -14.54 3.57 -26.99
CA THR A 110 -13.89 4.36 -25.94
C THR A 110 -14.56 5.72 -25.86
N ALA A 111 -15.03 6.12 -24.67
CA ALA A 111 -15.74 7.39 -24.47
C ALA A 111 -16.95 7.60 -25.41
N ASN A 112 -17.72 6.54 -25.65
CA ASN A 112 -18.91 6.52 -26.52
C ASN A 112 -18.64 6.88 -27.99
N THR A 113 -17.45 6.56 -28.47
CA THR A 113 -17.09 6.58 -29.88
C THR A 113 -16.23 5.35 -30.22
N ILE A 114 -16.03 5.06 -31.51
CA ILE A 114 -15.18 3.96 -31.97
C ILE A 114 -13.73 4.22 -31.54
N ARG A 115 -13.08 3.21 -30.96
CA ARG A 115 -11.68 3.30 -30.53
C ARG A 115 -10.78 3.56 -31.75
N TYR A 116 -10.03 4.67 -31.71
CA TYR A 116 -9.10 5.01 -32.79
C TYR A 116 -7.77 4.23 -32.69
N ARG A 117 -7.01 4.41 -31.61
CA ARG A 117 -5.70 3.76 -31.43
C ARG A 117 -5.86 2.26 -31.16
N GLY A 118 -5.12 1.43 -31.90
CA GLY A 118 -5.13 -0.02 -31.76
C GLY A 118 -6.40 -0.68 -32.31
N TYR A 119 -7.16 0.03 -33.15
CA TYR A 119 -8.28 -0.54 -33.88
C TYR A 119 -8.48 0.19 -35.21
N LEU A 120 -9.10 1.38 -35.22
CA LEU A 120 -9.32 2.13 -36.47
C LEU A 120 -8.00 2.55 -37.15
N SER A 121 -6.93 2.76 -36.38
CA SER A 121 -5.57 3.03 -36.89
C SER A 121 -4.95 1.85 -37.62
N ASP A 122 -5.40 0.63 -37.33
CA ASP A 122 -4.80 -0.61 -37.80
C ASP A 122 -5.51 -1.12 -39.07
N VAL A 123 -6.66 -0.49 -39.42
CA VAL A 123 -7.38 -0.71 -40.67
C VAL A 123 -6.59 -0.03 -41.80
N PRO A 124 -5.98 -0.79 -42.74
CA PRO A 124 -5.15 -0.22 -43.81
C PRO A 124 -5.90 0.82 -44.65
N GLU A 125 -7.19 0.57 -44.92
CA GLU A 125 -8.08 1.42 -45.69
C GLU A 125 -8.47 2.70 -44.95
N LEU A 126 -8.13 2.89 -43.68
CA LEU A 126 -8.48 4.10 -42.90
C LEU A 126 -7.26 4.87 -42.39
N VAL A 127 -6.05 4.48 -42.80
CA VAL A 127 -4.82 5.22 -42.49
C VAL A 127 -4.94 6.67 -42.98
N GLY A 128 -4.79 7.62 -42.04
CA GLY A 128 -4.94 9.07 -42.27
C GLY A 128 -6.32 9.64 -41.95
N PHE A 129 -7.25 8.82 -41.43
CA PHE A 129 -8.62 9.23 -41.09
C PHE A 129 -8.71 10.50 -40.21
N PRO A 130 -7.90 10.70 -39.14
CA PRO A 130 -8.02 11.90 -38.31
C PRO A 130 -7.81 13.20 -39.08
N SER A 131 -6.85 13.21 -40.01
CA SER A 131 -6.59 14.37 -40.86
C SER A 131 -7.74 14.62 -41.84
N ALA A 132 -8.34 13.55 -42.38
CA ALA A 132 -9.48 13.65 -43.28
C ALA A 132 -10.74 14.15 -42.57
N ARG A 133 -11.04 13.63 -41.37
CA ARG A 133 -12.17 14.05 -40.53
C ARG A 133 -12.06 15.50 -40.10
N ALA A 134 -10.85 15.99 -39.83
CA ALA A 134 -10.62 17.39 -39.49
C ALA A 134 -10.75 18.34 -40.70
N LYS A 135 -10.44 17.85 -41.90
CA LYS A 135 -10.40 18.66 -43.12
C LYS A 135 -11.73 18.71 -43.87
N TYR A 136 -12.49 17.62 -43.88
CA TYR A 136 -13.68 17.47 -44.72
C TYR A 136 -14.94 17.26 -43.88
N GLU A 137 -15.91 18.16 -44.05
CA GLU A 137 -17.20 18.10 -43.35
C GLU A 137 -17.98 16.82 -43.68
N LEU A 138 -17.98 16.39 -44.94
CA LEU A 138 -18.63 15.15 -45.39
C LEU A 138 -18.09 13.91 -44.66
N VAL A 139 -16.79 13.88 -44.36
CA VAL A 139 -16.17 12.76 -43.64
C VAL A 139 -16.61 12.76 -42.17
N ARG A 140 -16.79 13.95 -41.60
CA ARG A 140 -17.30 14.13 -40.24
C ARG A 140 -18.75 13.67 -40.11
N SER A 141 -19.61 14.05 -41.07
CA SER A 141 -21.02 13.62 -41.08
C SER A 141 -21.16 12.11 -41.31
N THR A 142 -20.42 11.55 -42.27
CA THR A 142 -20.41 10.10 -42.55
C THR A 142 -20.04 9.30 -41.31
N PHE A 143 -19.03 9.76 -40.55
CA PHE A 143 -18.64 9.08 -39.33
C PHE A 143 -19.72 9.17 -38.25
N GLU A 144 -20.47 10.28 -38.17
CA GLU A 144 -21.60 10.41 -37.24
C GLU A 144 -22.78 9.52 -37.64
N GLU A 145 -23.04 9.33 -38.94
CA GLU A 145 -24.03 8.35 -39.45
C GLU A 145 -23.71 6.94 -38.94
N ILE A 146 -22.43 6.54 -39.00
CA ILE A 146 -21.95 5.26 -38.47
C ILE A 146 -22.12 5.18 -36.94
N LEU A 147 -21.79 6.25 -36.21
CA LEU A 147 -21.97 6.27 -34.75
C LEU A 147 -23.45 6.16 -34.36
N GLU A 148 -24.36 6.78 -35.11
CA GLU A 148 -25.79 6.66 -34.84
C GLU A 148 -26.30 5.24 -35.09
N ASP A 149 -25.87 4.59 -36.16
CA ASP A 149 -26.19 3.18 -36.40
C ASP A 149 -25.68 2.29 -35.25
N LEU A 150 -24.48 2.54 -34.74
CA LEU A 150 -23.94 1.84 -33.56
C LEU A 150 -24.71 2.14 -32.26
N ARG A 151 -25.31 3.33 -32.12
CA ARG A 151 -26.24 3.62 -31.01
C ARG A 151 -27.53 2.82 -31.15
N VAL A 152 -28.07 2.71 -32.37
CA VAL A 152 -29.27 1.89 -32.66
C VAL A 152 -29.00 0.41 -32.39
N LEU A 153 -27.81 -0.10 -32.74
CA LEU A 153 -27.38 -1.47 -32.48
C LEU A 153 -27.06 -1.75 -31.00
N GLY A 154 -27.07 -0.73 -30.12
CA GLY A 154 -26.80 -0.86 -28.70
C GLY A 154 -25.32 -0.94 -28.31
N VAL A 155 -24.41 -0.72 -29.27
CA VAL A 155 -22.95 -0.70 -29.04
C VAL A 155 -22.53 0.60 -28.37
N LEU A 156 -23.21 1.71 -28.69
CA LEU A 156 -23.00 3.02 -28.08
C LEU A 156 -24.21 3.42 -27.23
N ASN A 157 -23.96 4.07 -26.09
CA ASN A 157 -24.99 4.52 -25.16
C ASN A 157 -25.57 5.87 -25.61
N ARG A 158 -26.89 5.95 -25.79
CA ARG A 158 -27.62 7.18 -26.15
C ARG A 158 -27.66 8.22 -25.02
N GLU A 159 -27.55 7.79 -23.77
CA GLU A 159 -27.58 8.65 -22.57
C GLU A 159 -26.18 9.02 -22.08
N TYR A 160 -25.14 8.78 -22.90
CA TYR A 160 -23.77 9.07 -22.50
C TYR A 160 -23.53 10.57 -22.34
N GLN A 161 -23.12 10.98 -21.14
CA GLN A 161 -22.62 12.32 -20.86
C GLN A 161 -21.09 12.35 -20.87
N THR A 162 -20.52 13.31 -21.59
CA THR A 162 -19.08 13.58 -21.56
C THR A 162 -18.64 14.09 -20.19
N VAL A 163 -17.34 14.04 -19.90
CA VAL A 163 -16.80 14.58 -18.62
C VAL A 163 -17.06 16.08 -18.50
N VAL A 164 -17.03 16.81 -19.62
CA VAL A 164 -17.32 18.25 -19.66
C VAL A 164 -18.79 18.51 -19.34
N GLU A 165 -19.71 17.75 -19.94
CA GLU A 165 -21.14 17.85 -19.64
C GLU A 165 -21.46 17.43 -18.21
N ARG A 166 -20.80 16.40 -17.67
CA ARG A 166 -20.89 16.00 -16.24
C ARG A 166 -20.36 17.05 -15.28
N VAL A 167 -19.45 17.91 -15.72
CA VAL A 167 -18.92 19.03 -14.93
C VAL A 167 -19.80 20.26 -15.07
N ALA A 168 -20.38 20.51 -16.25
CA ALA A 168 -21.31 21.61 -16.50
C ALA A 168 -22.71 21.36 -15.95
N SER A 169 -23.16 20.10 -15.87
CA SER A 169 -24.44 19.70 -15.28
C SER A 169 -24.40 19.61 -13.75
N LYS A 170 -23.22 19.76 -13.13
CA LYS A 170 -23.09 19.96 -11.68
C LYS A 170 -23.61 21.34 -11.33
N LYS A 171 -24.87 21.41 -10.92
CA LYS A 171 -25.38 22.50 -10.06
C LYS A 171 -24.48 22.62 -8.81
N PRO A 172 -24.37 23.81 -8.19
CA PRO A 172 -23.66 23.97 -6.92
C PRO A 172 -24.16 22.90 -5.97
N VAL A 173 -23.22 22.14 -5.41
CA VAL A 173 -23.49 20.96 -4.59
C VAL A 173 -24.41 21.38 -3.45
N GLU A 174 -25.70 21.05 -3.54
CA GLU A 174 -26.51 20.86 -2.34
C GLU A 174 -25.74 19.86 -1.49
N GLN A 175 -25.31 20.29 -0.31
CA GLN A 175 -24.55 19.44 0.60
C GLN A 175 -25.37 18.15 0.78
N THR A 176 -24.74 17.00 0.54
CA THR A 176 -25.36 15.71 0.85
C THR A 176 -25.84 15.73 2.30
N GLU A 177 -26.89 14.98 2.64
CA GLU A 177 -27.40 14.90 4.02
C GLU A 177 -26.27 14.57 5.03
N ALA A 178 -25.28 13.76 4.63
CA ALA A 178 -24.07 13.50 5.40
C ALA A 178 -23.17 14.75 5.59
N GLY A 179 -23.05 15.60 4.56
CA GLY A 179 -22.36 16.88 4.62
C GLY A 179 -23.05 17.88 5.54
N LYS A 180 -24.39 18.01 5.43
CA LYS A 180 -25.20 18.86 6.32
C LYS A 180 -25.06 18.44 7.78
N LEU A 181 -25.14 17.13 8.06
CA LEU A 181 -24.97 16.58 9.41
C LEU A 181 -23.57 16.90 9.97
N THR A 182 -22.52 16.76 9.17
CA THR A 182 -21.14 17.04 9.61
C THR A 182 -20.93 18.53 9.90
N ALA A 183 -21.52 19.41 9.09
CA ALA A 183 -21.50 20.85 9.32
C ALA A 183 -22.25 21.22 10.61
N ALA A 184 -23.46 20.65 10.81
CA ALA A 184 -24.25 20.85 12.03
C ALA A 184 -23.49 20.37 13.28
N PHE A 185 -22.90 19.17 13.25
CA PHE A 185 -22.10 18.63 14.34
C PHE A 185 -20.94 19.56 14.72
N ARG A 186 -20.20 20.10 13.75
CA ARG A 186 -19.10 21.03 14.00
C ARG A 186 -19.57 22.34 14.62
N SER A 187 -20.71 22.88 14.13
CA SER A 187 -21.31 24.09 14.68
C SER A 187 -21.79 23.90 16.12
N LEU A 188 -22.35 22.73 16.44
CA LEU A 188 -22.80 22.40 17.79
C LEU A 188 -21.63 22.15 18.73
N ARG A 189 -20.52 21.58 18.25
CA ARG A 189 -19.31 21.35 19.05
C ARG A 189 -18.67 22.65 19.58
N SER A 190 -18.87 23.79 18.91
CA SER A 190 -18.41 25.09 19.43
C SER A 190 -19.26 25.65 20.57
N VAL A 191 -20.42 25.07 20.84
CA VAL A 191 -21.31 25.48 21.93
C VAL A 191 -21.06 24.59 23.14
N SER A 192 -20.70 25.19 24.27
CA SER A 192 -20.44 24.44 25.52
C SER A 192 -21.73 24.23 26.29
N ILE A 193 -22.01 22.97 26.68
CA ILE A 193 -23.20 22.60 27.43
C ILE A 193 -22.85 22.41 28.91
N HIS A 194 -23.37 23.25 29.81
CA HIS A 194 -23.17 23.11 31.27
C HIS A 194 -24.46 22.78 32.01
N ARG A 195 -25.60 23.23 31.48
CA ARG A 195 -26.95 23.01 32.00
C ARG A 195 -27.84 22.48 30.88
N LEU A 196 -28.95 21.84 31.24
CA LEU A 196 -29.90 21.31 30.25
C LEU A 196 -30.47 22.42 29.34
N SER A 197 -30.60 23.65 29.85
CA SER A 197 -30.99 24.84 29.08
C SER A 197 -30.02 25.23 27.97
N ASP A 198 -28.77 24.77 28.03
CA ASP A 198 -27.73 25.08 27.05
C ASP A 198 -27.77 24.08 25.88
N VAL A 199 -28.48 22.95 26.05
CA VAL A 199 -28.73 22.00 24.97
C VAL A 199 -29.66 22.67 23.96
N MET A 200 -29.46 22.35 22.68
CA MET A 200 -30.34 22.90 21.65
C MET A 200 -31.76 22.40 21.88
N PRO A 201 -32.78 23.26 21.75
CA PRO A 201 -34.17 22.82 21.88
C PRO A 201 -34.52 21.83 20.77
N VAL A 202 -35.60 21.10 20.99
CA VAL A 202 -36.17 20.22 19.98
C VAL A 202 -36.63 21.05 18.77
N GLU A 203 -36.23 20.64 17.58
CA GLU A 203 -36.65 21.26 16.32
C GLU A 203 -37.37 20.21 15.43
N PRO A 204 -38.65 20.43 15.06
CA PRO A 204 -39.38 19.51 14.17
C PRO A 204 -38.69 19.27 12.81
N GLU A 205 -38.03 20.31 12.28
CA GLU A 205 -37.29 20.24 11.03
C GLU A 205 -35.97 19.46 11.16
N ARG A 206 -35.48 19.26 12.39
CA ARG A 206 -34.24 18.55 12.69
C ARG A 206 -34.43 17.61 13.90
N PRO A 207 -35.13 16.48 13.72
CA PRO A 207 -35.31 15.51 14.80
C PRO A 207 -33.96 15.05 15.36
N PHE A 208 -33.91 14.82 16.68
CA PHE A 208 -32.69 14.42 17.42
C PHE A 208 -31.55 15.47 17.42
N ILE A 209 -31.80 16.75 17.10
CA ILE A 209 -30.76 17.80 17.11
C ILE A 209 -30.14 18.00 18.51
N HIS A 210 -30.95 17.88 19.56
CA HIS A 210 -30.51 17.97 20.95
C HIS A 210 -29.59 16.80 21.33
N LEU A 211 -29.87 15.59 20.83
CA LEU A 211 -28.99 14.42 20.97
C LEU A 211 -27.70 14.61 20.16
N LEU A 212 -27.77 15.17 18.95
CA LEU A 212 -26.59 15.49 18.15
C LEU A 212 -25.69 16.50 18.89
N HIS A 213 -26.27 17.50 19.55
CA HIS A 213 -25.53 18.47 20.35
C HIS A 213 -24.80 17.79 21.51
N LEU A 214 -25.44 16.82 22.18
CA LEU A 214 -24.81 16.06 23.26
C LEU A 214 -23.62 15.22 22.77
N PHE A 215 -23.75 14.51 21.64
CA PHE A 215 -22.62 13.79 21.02
C PHE A 215 -21.51 14.75 20.57
N SER A 216 -21.88 15.94 20.08
CA SER A 216 -20.92 16.98 19.69
C SER A 216 -20.11 17.47 20.89
N ALA A 217 -20.77 17.76 22.01
CA ALA A 217 -20.12 18.16 23.26
C ALA A 217 -19.22 17.05 23.85
N ALA A 218 -19.65 15.78 23.78
CA ALA A 218 -18.83 14.64 24.22
C ALA A 218 -17.55 14.48 23.39
N SER A 219 -17.56 14.91 22.13
CA SER A 219 -16.39 14.87 21.23
C SER A 219 -15.36 15.98 21.46
N MET A 220 -15.56 16.90 22.41
CA MET A 220 -14.64 18.01 22.65
C MET A 220 -13.22 17.55 23.01
N SER A 221 -13.08 16.39 23.66
CA SER A 221 -11.79 15.76 23.96
C SER A 221 -11.08 15.14 22.75
N ALA A 222 -11.78 14.92 21.63
CA ALA A 222 -11.20 14.39 20.40
C ALA A 222 -10.67 15.52 19.51
N SER A 223 -9.34 15.65 19.45
CA SER A 223 -8.65 16.65 18.62
C SER A 223 -8.67 16.30 17.12
N SER A 224 -8.63 15.01 16.77
CA SER A 224 -8.53 14.55 15.38
C SER A 224 -9.89 14.51 14.65
N LYS A 225 -9.87 14.76 13.34
CA LYS A 225 -11.05 14.64 12.46
C LYS A 225 -11.63 13.22 12.46
N SER A 226 -10.75 12.20 12.47
CA SER A 226 -11.16 10.79 12.55
C SER A 226 -11.84 10.49 13.89
N GLY A 227 -11.30 10.98 15.01
CA GLY A 227 -11.93 10.83 16.32
C GLY A 227 -13.32 11.47 16.38
N GLN A 228 -13.50 12.65 15.79
CA GLN A 228 -14.82 13.30 15.68
C GLN A 228 -15.79 12.50 14.81
N SER A 229 -15.31 11.87 13.73
CA SER A 229 -16.12 11.01 12.87
C SER A 229 -16.75 9.85 13.65
N ASN A 230 -16.03 9.27 14.60
CA ASN A 230 -16.56 8.18 15.45
C ASN A 230 -17.79 8.60 16.26
N PHE A 231 -17.87 9.86 16.70
CA PHE A 231 -19.04 10.39 17.42
C PHE A 231 -20.21 10.66 16.48
N ILE A 232 -19.95 11.16 15.27
CA ILE A 232 -20.99 11.35 14.24
C ILE A 232 -21.60 10.00 13.87
N GLU A 233 -20.77 8.98 13.72
CA GLU A 233 -21.21 7.63 13.37
C GLU A 233 -21.94 6.95 14.53
N ALA A 234 -21.43 7.07 15.75
CA ALA A 234 -22.14 6.62 16.96
C ALA A 234 -23.51 7.30 17.10
N TYR A 235 -23.61 8.61 16.82
CA TYR A 235 -24.89 9.31 16.81
C TYR A 235 -25.86 8.71 15.78
N LYS A 236 -25.42 8.41 14.56
CA LYS A 236 -26.29 7.82 13.52
C LYS A 236 -26.89 6.50 13.99
N TYR A 237 -26.05 5.58 14.47
CA TYR A 237 -26.51 4.27 14.93
C TYR A 237 -27.34 4.37 16.22
N PHE A 238 -27.02 5.31 17.12
CA PHE A 238 -27.81 5.53 18.33
C PHE A 238 -29.19 6.10 17.99
N ARG A 239 -29.26 7.04 17.04
CA ARG A 239 -30.53 7.56 16.49
C ARG A 239 -31.34 6.45 15.83
N ASP A 240 -30.70 5.58 15.06
CA ASP A 240 -31.39 4.49 14.38
C ASP A 240 -31.90 3.44 15.38
N TYR A 241 -31.15 3.16 16.45
CA TYR A 241 -31.62 2.40 17.62
C TYR A 241 -32.88 3.04 18.24
N LEU A 242 -32.87 4.36 18.49
CA LEU A 242 -34.03 5.05 19.05
C LEU A 242 -35.24 5.00 18.12
N ARG A 243 -35.04 5.09 16.80
CA ARG A 243 -36.12 4.94 15.82
C ARG A 243 -36.73 3.54 15.80
N VAL A 244 -35.91 2.50 15.95
CA VAL A 244 -36.41 1.11 16.11
C VAL A 244 -37.21 0.97 17.40
N ALA A 245 -36.87 1.73 18.44
CA ALA A 245 -37.65 1.83 19.67
C ALA A 245 -38.81 2.86 19.59
N GLU A 246 -39.24 3.23 18.38
CA GLU A 246 -40.38 4.11 18.08
C GLU A 246 -40.26 5.58 18.55
N PHE A 247 -39.05 6.05 18.86
CA PHE A 247 -38.82 7.47 19.14
C PHE A 247 -38.78 8.31 17.86
N THR A 248 -39.43 9.47 17.90
CA THR A 248 -39.50 10.41 16.78
C THR A 248 -38.32 11.38 16.73
N GLY A 249 -37.65 11.58 17.88
CA GLY A 249 -36.58 12.56 18.06
C GLY A 249 -37.07 13.94 18.46
N LEU A 250 -38.35 14.04 18.86
CA LEU A 250 -38.98 15.25 19.40
C LEU A 250 -39.22 15.17 20.91
N GLU A 251 -38.98 14.01 21.50
CA GLU A 251 -39.09 13.75 22.93
C GLU A 251 -38.01 14.52 23.70
N ASP A 252 -38.21 14.65 25.01
CA ASP A 252 -37.21 15.29 25.86
C ASP A 252 -35.91 14.46 25.87
N LEU A 253 -34.75 15.13 25.88
CA LEU A 253 -33.45 14.45 25.91
C LEU A 253 -33.34 13.45 27.08
N ARG A 254 -34.05 13.70 28.20
CA ARG A 254 -34.09 12.83 29.38
C ARG A 254 -34.79 11.50 29.12
N GLU A 255 -35.68 11.45 28.13
CA GLU A 255 -36.33 10.22 27.69
C GLU A 255 -35.42 9.40 26.77
N LEU A 256 -34.64 10.09 25.91
CA LEU A 256 -33.70 9.45 25.00
C LEU A 256 -32.44 8.92 25.70
N VAL A 257 -31.99 9.62 26.76
CA VAL A 257 -30.75 9.33 27.49
C VAL A 257 -31.10 8.89 28.91
N SER A 258 -31.50 7.63 29.04
CA SER A 258 -31.88 7.00 30.30
C SER A 258 -30.77 6.15 30.93
N VAL A 259 -30.96 5.73 32.18
CA VAL A 259 -30.05 4.85 32.93
C VAL A 259 -29.71 3.55 32.17
N TYR A 260 -30.63 3.06 31.34
CA TYR A 260 -30.52 1.80 30.59
C TYR A 260 -30.21 2.00 29.10
N ALA A 261 -29.93 3.23 28.65
CA ALA A 261 -29.73 3.53 27.24
C ALA A 261 -28.52 2.77 26.65
N LEU A 262 -27.41 2.69 27.40
CA LEU A 262 -26.19 2.04 26.91
C LEU A 262 -26.32 0.49 26.78
N PRO A 263 -26.92 -0.25 27.74
CA PRO A 263 -27.23 -1.66 27.56
C PRO A 263 -28.21 -1.94 26.41
N LYS A 264 -29.26 -1.12 26.25
CA LYS A 264 -30.22 -1.27 25.14
C LYS A 264 -29.56 -1.03 23.79
N PHE A 265 -28.69 -0.02 23.70
CA PHE A 265 -27.90 0.24 22.50
C PHE A 265 -26.95 -0.92 22.19
N ARG A 266 -26.34 -1.55 23.21
CA ARG A 266 -25.52 -2.76 23.00
C ARG A 266 -26.34 -3.90 22.40
N VAL A 267 -27.57 -4.15 22.87
CA VAL A 267 -28.44 -5.20 22.30
C VAL A 267 -28.72 -4.92 20.81
N TYR A 268 -29.05 -3.68 20.46
CA TYR A 268 -29.23 -3.28 19.06
C TYR A 268 -27.97 -3.51 18.21
N LEU A 269 -26.78 -3.16 18.72
CA LEU A 269 -25.53 -3.42 18.01
C LEU A 269 -25.22 -4.93 17.89
N GLN A 270 -25.63 -5.73 18.87
CA GLN A 270 -25.48 -7.19 18.83
C GLN A 270 -26.29 -7.79 17.68
N GLU A 271 -27.53 -7.32 17.46
CA GLU A 271 -28.35 -7.72 16.33
C GLU A 271 -27.68 -7.35 14.99
N LYS A 272 -27.08 -6.15 14.89
CA LYS A 272 -26.34 -5.73 13.68
C LYS A 272 -25.09 -6.54 13.40
N ILE A 273 -24.46 -7.10 14.44
CA ILE A 273 -23.36 -8.06 14.30
C ILE A 273 -23.89 -9.39 13.75
N ILE A 274 -24.98 -9.91 14.32
CA ILE A 274 -25.62 -11.16 13.86
C ILE A 274 -26.08 -11.04 12.40
N GLU A 275 -26.60 -9.89 12.00
CA GLU A 275 -26.99 -9.58 10.61
C GLU A 275 -25.79 -9.35 9.67
N ARG A 276 -24.54 -9.39 10.17
CA ARG A 276 -23.30 -9.11 9.42
C ARG A 276 -23.25 -7.73 8.77
N VAL A 277 -23.98 -6.77 9.32
CA VAL A 277 -23.97 -5.37 8.87
C VAL A 277 -22.79 -4.61 9.47
N LEU A 278 -22.41 -4.95 10.71
CA LEU A 278 -21.32 -4.30 11.44
C LEU A 278 -20.35 -5.33 12.02
N SER A 279 -19.06 -4.98 12.06
CA SER A 279 -18.03 -5.77 12.74
C SER A 279 -17.99 -5.49 14.25
N THR A 280 -17.49 -6.44 15.03
CA THR A 280 -17.29 -6.31 16.48
C THR A 280 -16.40 -5.11 16.85
N SER A 281 -15.33 -4.88 16.09
CA SER A 281 -14.43 -3.73 16.26
C SER A 281 -15.14 -2.39 16.02
N HIS A 282 -15.96 -2.33 14.96
CA HIS A 282 -16.75 -1.13 14.68
C HIS A 282 -17.77 -0.87 15.81
N CYS A 283 -18.51 -1.89 16.23
CA CYS A 283 -19.44 -1.79 17.35
C CYS A 283 -18.77 -1.37 18.67
N ASN A 284 -17.54 -1.82 18.94
CA ASN A 284 -16.76 -1.36 20.09
C ASN A 284 -16.42 0.13 20.02
N THR A 285 -16.13 0.66 18.83
CA THR A 285 -15.92 2.08 18.61
C THR A 285 -17.20 2.88 18.87
N LEU A 286 -18.34 2.41 18.36
CA LEU A 286 -19.65 3.05 18.60
C LEU A 286 -20.01 3.03 20.09
N MET A 287 -19.81 1.90 20.78
CA MET A 287 -20.02 1.75 22.22
C MET A 287 -19.15 2.70 23.05
N SER A 288 -17.88 2.87 22.66
CA SER A 288 -16.95 3.78 23.33
C SER A 288 -17.41 5.24 23.22
N SER A 289 -17.78 5.67 22.01
CA SER A 289 -18.31 7.02 21.77
C SER A 289 -19.63 7.27 22.50
N ALA A 290 -20.54 6.30 22.49
CA ALA A 290 -21.81 6.37 23.23
C ALA A 290 -21.59 6.42 24.76
N ARG A 291 -20.62 5.67 25.30
CA ARG A 291 -20.26 5.73 26.72
C ARG A 291 -19.76 7.12 27.11
N LYS A 292 -18.87 7.72 26.32
CA LYS A 292 -18.41 9.10 26.53
C LYS A 292 -19.54 10.12 26.46
N MET A 293 -20.53 9.88 25.60
CA MET A 293 -21.76 10.68 25.54
C MET A 293 -22.56 10.56 26.85
N MET A 294 -22.75 9.35 27.39
CA MET A 294 -23.41 9.13 28.69
C MET A 294 -22.64 9.79 29.85
N GLU A 295 -21.31 9.67 29.88
CA GLU A 295 -20.44 10.33 30.86
C GLU A 295 -20.57 11.85 30.80
N ARG A 296 -20.69 12.41 29.59
CA ARG A 296 -20.95 13.84 29.43
C ARG A 296 -22.34 14.23 29.93
N ALA A 297 -23.36 13.40 29.69
CA ALA A 297 -24.72 13.65 30.17
C ALA A 297 -24.81 13.75 31.70
N LEU A 298 -24.02 12.95 32.44
CA LEU A 298 -23.93 13.03 33.92
C LEU A 298 -23.43 14.39 34.42
N GLN A 299 -22.62 15.09 33.63
CA GLN A 299 -22.02 16.36 34.02
C GLN A 299 -22.95 17.57 33.77
N ILE A 300 -24.08 17.37 33.08
CA ILE A 300 -25.01 18.44 32.72
C ILE A 300 -26.00 18.70 33.86
N LYS A 301 -25.97 19.91 34.41
CA LYS A 301 -26.88 20.30 35.49
C LYS A 301 -28.33 20.35 34.98
N GLY A 302 -29.25 19.71 35.71
CA GLY A 302 -30.67 19.66 35.35
C GLY A 302 -31.06 18.48 34.42
N MET A 303 -30.09 17.64 34.01
CA MET A 303 -30.35 16.44 33.21
C MET A 303 -31.08 15.34 34.01
N GLY A 304 -30.95 15.32 35.33
CA GLY A 304 -31.59 14.31 36.18
C GLY A 304 -30.98 12.91 36.10
N LEU A 305 -29.94 12.71 35.29
CA LEU A 305 -29.17 11.48 35.22
C LEU A 305 -28.05 11.49 36.29
N THR A 306 -28.17 10.63 37.30
CA THR A 306 -27.18 10.52 38.40
C THR A 306 -26.17 9.39 38.17
N THR A 307 -26.58 8.35 37.44
CA THR A 307 -25.76 7.21 37.05
C THR A 307 -26.33 6.58 35.78
N PHE A 308 -25.55 5.75 35.09
CA PHE A 308 -26.02 4.89 34.01
C PHE A 308 -25.42 3.50 34.16
N MET A 309 -26.12 2.47 33.69
CA MET A 309 -25.57 1.12 33.71
C MET A 309 -24.51 0.97 32.62
N ALA A 310 -23.28 0.66 33.04
CA ALA A 310 -22.22 0.35 32.11
C ALA A 310 -22.57 -0.93 31.34
N ALA A 311 -22.29 -0.92 30.04
CA ALA A 311 -22.34 -2.10 29.20
C ALA A 311 -20.91 -2.39 28.73
N GLN A 312 -20.49 -3.65 28.88
CA GLN A 312 -19.23 -4.14 28.33
C GLN A 312 -19.27 -4.09 26.80
N GLY A 313 -18.09 -4.04 26.19
CA GLY A 313 -17.97 -4.14 24.74
C GLY A 313 -18.39 -5.52 24.21
N PHE A 314 -18.08 -5.75 22.94
CA PHE A 314 -18.14 -7.06 22.32
C PHE A 314 -16.75 -7.69 22.38
N ASP A 315 -16.70 -8.98 22.70
CA ASP A 315 -15.50 -9.76 22.48
C ASP A 315 -15.14 -9.67 21.00
N ALA A 316 -13.88 -9.36 20.73
CA ALA A 316 -13.42 -9.19 19.36
C ALA A 316 -13.49 -10.55 18.65
N GLU A 317 -14.58 -10.82 17.93
CA GLU A 317 -14.59 -11.90 16.94
C GLU A 317 -13.47 -11.60 15.93
N ARG A 318 -12.57 -12.59 15.79
CA ARG A 318 -11.37 -12.55 14.97
C ARG A 318 -11.73 -12.59 13.49
N GLU A 319 -12.24 -11.51 12.92
CA GLU A 319 -12.39 -11.43 11.46
C GLU A 319 -12.01 -10.05 10.93
N THR A 320 -10.76 -9.97 10.50
CA THR A 320 -10.35 -9.22 9.30
C THR A 320 -9.01 -9.81 8.86
N ASP A 321 -8.95 -10.42 7.67
CA ASP A 321 -7.72 -10.94 7.05
C ASP A 321 -6.61 -9.87 6.88
N GLN A 322 -6.95 -8.59 7.12
CA GLN A 322 -6.07 -7.44 7.07
C GLN A 322 -4.85 -7.54 8.00
N TYR A 323 -4.92 -8.35 9.06
CA TYR A 323 -3.83 -8.55 10.03
C TYR A 323 -3.20 -9.94 9.99
N LYS A 324 -3.62 -10.82 9.06
CA LYS A 324 -3.07 -12.16 8.94
C LYS A 324 -1.67 -12.12 8.31
N PRO A 325 -0.65 -12.74 8.94
CA PRO A 325 0.69 -12.80 8.36
C PRO A 325 0.68 -13.51 7.00
N TYR A 326 1.63 -13.16 6.13
CA TYR A 326 1.86 -13.90 4.89
C TYR A 326 2.47 -15.26 5.22
N PRO A 327 2.00 -16.36 4.60
CA PRO A 327 2.65 -17.67 4.72
C PRO A 327 4.11 -17.63 4.25
N ALA A 328 4.95 -18.54 4.77
CA ALA A 328 6.38 -18.57 4.47
C ALA A 328 6.71 -18.64 2.96
N SER A 329 5.94 -19.44 2.21
CA SER A 329 6.02 -19.58 0.75
C SER A 329 5.78 -18.24 0.03
N VAL A 330 4.78 -17.48 0.49
CA VAL A 330 4.41 -16.17 -0.04
C VAL A 330 5.46 -15.13 0.34
N ARG A 331 5.95 -15.15 1.59
CA ARG A 331 7.02 -14.26 2.08
C ARG A 331 8.28 -14.36 1.21
N ALA A 332 8.71 -15.59 0.89
CA ALA A 332 9.87 -15.82 0.03
C ALA A 332 9.68 -15.23 -1.38
N ARG A 333 8.52 -15.48 -2.02
CA ARG A 333 8.19 -14.93 -3.35
C ARG A 333 8.16 -13.41 -3.38
N ILE A 334 7.56 -12.77 -2.37
CA ILE A 334 7.55 -11.31 -2.27
C ILE A 334 9.00 -10.80 -2.13
N SER A 335 9.82 -11.43 -1.29
CA SER A 335 11.22 -11.01 -1.09
C SER A 335 12.03 -11.14 -2.38
N GLU A 336 11.89 -12.25 -3.12
CA GLU A 336 12.59 -12.47 -4.39
C GLU A 336 12.21 -11.39 -5.42
N ALA A 337 10.91 -11.15 -5.61
CA ALA A 337 10.42 -10.14 -6.55
C ALA A 337 10.88 -8.72 -6.17
N VAL A 338 10.94 -8.40 -4.88
CA VAL A 338 11.42 -7.10 -4.39
C VAL A 338 12.92 -6.94 -4.65
N LEU A 339 13.74 -7.96 -4.34
CA LEU A 339 15.18 -7.90 -4.56
C LEU A 339 15.53 -7.82 -6.05
N GLU A 340 14.80 -8.54 -6.89
CA GLU A 340 14.95 -8.47 -8.35
C GLU A 340 14.63 -7.06 -8.89
N GLU A 341 13.51 -6.46 -8.46
CA GLU A 341 13.14 -5.09 -8.86
C GLU A 341 14.14 -4.04 -8.36
N ILE A 342 14.66 -4.17 -7.13
CA ILE A 342 15.70 -3.27 -6.60
C ILE A 342 16.97 -3.39 -7.43
N ALA A 343 17.41 -4.62 -7.73
CA ALA A 343 18.61 -4.84 -8.54
C ALA A 343 18.46 -4.22 -9.94
N GLU A 344 17.31 -4.41 -10.57
CA GLU A 344 17.00 -3.82 -11.88
C GLU A 344 16.95 -2.29 -11.82
N THR A 345 16.28 -1.73 -10.82
CA THR A 345 16.19 -0.28 -10.64
C THR A 345 17.55 0.35 -10.38
N ASN A 346 18.37 -0.28 -9.53
CA ASN A 346 19.74 0.17 -9.25
C ASN A 346 20.63 0.11 -10.48
N ARG A 347 20.44 -0.90 -11.35
CA ARG A 347 21.12 -0.99 -12.65
C ARG A 347 20.72 0.17 -13.57
N LEU A 348 19.43 0.49 -13.66
CA LEU A 348 18.91 1.60 -14.47
C LEU A 348 19.24 2.99 -13.91
N ALA A 349 19.55 3.08 -12.61
CA ALA A 349 19.95 4.33 -11.95
C ALA A 349 21.42 4.72 -12.21
N GLN A 350 22.23 3.79 -12.72
CA GLN A 350 23.62 4.04 -13.10
C GLN A 350 23.70 5.01 -14.29
N PRO A 351 24.83 5.73 -14.45
CA PRO A 351 25.04 6.57 -15.63
C PRO A 351 24.88 5.77 -16.91
N TYR A 352 24.16 6.35 -17.88
CA TYR A 352 23.93 5.73 -19.18
C TYR A 352 25.24 5.51 -19.95
N ALA A 353 25.44 4.29 -20.47
CA ALA A 353 26.54 3.96 -21.37
C ALA A 353 26.13 4.18 -22.83
N LEU A 354 26.90 5.01 -23.55
CA LEU A 354 26.63 5.32 -24.96
C LEU A 354 26.66 4.06 -25.82
N SER A 355 25.63 3.89 -26.63
CA SER A 355 25.53 2.78 -27.59
C SER A 355 26.22 3.10 -28.91
N HIS A 356 26.27 4.39 -29.28
CA HIS A 356 26.77 4.87 -30.59
C HIS A 356 26.01 4.26 -31.79
N VAL A 357 24.75 3.86 -31.57
CA VAL A 357 23.88 3.27 -32.59
C VAL A 357 22.98 4.34 -33.22
N GLY A 358 22.74 4.20 -34.52
CA GLY A 358 21.88 5.10 -35.31
C GLY A 358 22.63 6.28 -35.93
N GLU A 359 21.88 7.12 -36.64
CA GLU A 359 22.37 8.32 -37.32
C GLU A 359 21.37 9.47 -37.20
N ASP A 360 21.78 10.70 -37.53
CA ASP A 360 20.92 11.88 -37.50
C ASP A 360 19.69 11.70 -38.42
N PRO A 361 18.47 11.54 -37.88
CA PRO A 361 17.32 11.27 -38.72
C PRO A 361 16.79 12.53 -39.43
N LEU A 362 17.28 13.72 -39.13
CA LEU A 362 16.77 14.97 -39.67
C LEU A 362 17.41 15.35 -41.02
N ALA A 363 16.59 15.84 -41.94
CA ALA A 363 17.04 16.54 -43.13
C ALA A 363 17.31 18.03 -42.81
N PRO A 364 18.03 18.77 -43.68
CA PRO A 364 18.28 20.21 -43.50
C PRO A 364 17.02 21.08 -43.33
N ASN A 365 15.85 20.57 -43.71
CA ASN A 365 14.55 21.21 -43.53
C ASN A 365 13.87 20.91 -42.18
N GLY A 366 14.56 20.24 -41.25
CA GLY A 366 14.06 19.86 -39.93
C GLY A 366 13.03 18.73 -39.92
N LYS A 367 12.81 18.03 -41.04
CA LYS A 367 11.91 16.86 -41.12
C LYS A 367 12.68 15.56 -41.05
N VAL A 368 12.07 14.54 -40.45
CA VAL A 368 12.62 13.17 -40.44
C VAL A 368 12.74 12.65 -41.87
N ARG A 369 13.93 12.20 -42.25
CA ARG A 369 14.25 11.59 -43.55
C ARG A 369 13.41 10.32 -43.73
N HIS A 370 12.96 10.06 -44.96
CA HIS A 370 12.14 8.88 -45.26
C HIS A 370 12.91 7.60 -44.91
N GLY A 371 12.28 6.69 -44.15
CA GLY A 371 12.90 5.45 -43.67
C GLY A 371 13.82 5.60 -42.45
N CYS A 372 14.10 6.83 -41.99
CA CYS A 372 14.97 7.09 -40.84
C CYS A 372 14.21 7.21 -39.50
N GLY A 373 12.91 6.89 -39.48
CA GLY A 373 12.07 6.89 -38.27
C GLY A 373 12.21 5.61 -37.45
N THR A 374 13.43 5.16 -37.18
CA THR A 374 13.73 3.94 -36.43
C THR A 374 14.07 4.25 -34.97
N LEU A 375 13.90 3.26 -34.08
CA LEU A 375 14.28 3.41 -32.67
C LEU A 375 15.78 3.65 -32.49
N GLU A 376 16.63 3.10 -33.36
CA GLU A 376 18.07 3.36 -33.39
C GLU A 376 18.38 4.84 -33.63
N ASN A 377 17.69 5.48 -34.58
CA ASN A 377 17.89 6.91 -34.83
C ASN A 377 17.26 7.79 -33.74
N ALA A 378 16.20 7.33 -33.07
CA ALA A 378 15.71 7.99 -31.86
C ALA A 378 16.75 7.91 -30.73
N ARG A 379 17.44 6.78 -30.57
CA ARG A 379 18.54 6.60 -29.62
C ARG A 379 19.71 7.52 -29.94
N TRP A 380 20.03 7.71 -31.22
CA TRP A 380 21.03 8.69 -31.64
C TRP A 380 20.67 10.12 -31.21
N ILE A 381 19.41 10.56 -31.39
CA ILE A 381 18.95 11.87 -30.91
C ILE A 381 19.11 11.97 -29.39
N PHE A 382 18.68 10.94 -28.66
CA PHE A 382 18.78 10.88 -27.20
C PHE A 382 20.22 11.07 -26.71
N GLU A 383 21.18 10.38 -27.34
CA GLU A 383 22.60 10.45 -26.99
C GLU A 383 23.27 11.78 -27.36
N ASN A 384 22.98 12.31 -28.55
CA ASN A 384 23.74 13.42 -29.14
C ASN A 384 23.08 14.79 -29.00
N LYS A 385 21.77 14.85 -28.72
CA LYS A 385 20.98 16.09 -28.71
C LYS A 385 20.20 16.31 -27.42
N LEU A 386 19.85 15.23 -26.69
CA LEU A 386 19.08 15.33 -25.44
C LEU A 386 19.95 15.11 -24.19
N ASP A 387 21.28 15.13 -24.32
CA ASP A 387 22.24 14.90 -23.22
C ASP A 387 21.96 13.62 -22.42
N CYS A 388 21.45 12.57 -23.08
CA CYS A 388 21.01 11.32 -22.42
C CYS A 388 19.96 11.53 -21.32
N LYS A 389 19.16 12.59 -21.39
CA LYS A 389 18.06 12.87 -20.46
C LYS A 389 16.73 12.40 -21.03
N PRO A 390 15.91 11.67 -20.26
CA PRO A 390 14.64 11.14 -20.75
C PRO A 390 13.66 12.28 -21.05
N LEU A 391 13.15 12.27 -22.27
CA LEU A 391 12.14 13.20 -22.77
C LEU A 391 10.78 12.52 -22.88
N GLY A 392 9.72 13.19 -22.41
CA GLY A 392 8.36 12.70 -22.40
C GLY A 392 7.43 13.46 -23.35
N PHE A 393 6.29 12.85 -23.71
CA PHE A 393 5.32 13.44 -24.65
C PHE A 393 4.75 14.81 -24.26
N LYS A 394 4.75 15.12 -22.95
CA LYS A 394 4.23 16.39 -22.41
C LYS A 394 5.32 17.40 -22.08
N THR A 395 6.55 16.93 -21.89
CA THR A 395 7.69 17.77 -21.51
C THR A 395 8.49 18.22 -22.73
N ALA A 396 8.33 17.55 -23.88
CA ALA A 396 8.98 17.93 -25.13
C ALA A 396 8.57 19.32 -25.61
N ASN A 397 9.56 20.17 -25.86
CA ASN A 397 9.44 21.43 -26.55
C ASN A 397 9.16 21.16 -28.04
N ARG A 398 7.99 21.59 -28.52
CA ARG A 398 7.59 21.39 -29.92
C ARG A 398 8.30 22.34 -30.89
N GLU A 399 8.94 23.38 -30.38
CA GLU A 399 9.73 24.32 -31.17
C GLU A 399 11.14 23.78 -31.47
N ASP A 400 11.66 22.87 -30.63
CA ASP A 400 12.91 22.17 -30.90
C ASP A 400 12.68 21.05 -31.92
N VAL A 401 13.45 21.11 -33.02
CA VAL A 401 13.33 20.18 -34.15
C VAL A 401 13.70 18.74 -33.77
N TYR A 402 14.70 18.55 -32.90
CA TYR A 402 15.15 17.23 -32.46
C TYR A 402 14.21 16.63 -31.41
N GLU A 403 13.74 17.43 -30.46
CA GLU A 403 12.73 16.97 -29.50
C GLU A 403 11.41 16.56 -30.19
N SER A 404 10.96 17.39 -31.14
CA SER A 404 9.76 17.12 -31.94
C SER A 404 9.92 15.86 -32.81
N ALA A 405 11.11 15.65 -33.38
CA ALA A 405 11.42 14.46 -34.17
C ALA A 405 11.48 13.21 -33.30
N PHE A 406 12.17 13.28 -32.16
CA PHE A 406 12.26 12.19 -31.19
C PHE A 406 10.86 11.71 -30.79
N ILE A 407 9.99 12.63 -30.37
CA ILE A 407 8.62 12.27 -29.97
C ILE A 407 7.83 11.66 -31.13
N LYS A 408 7.96 12.16 -32.37
CA LYS A 408 7.27 11.58 -33.53
C LYS A 408 7.73 10.15 -33.82
N ILE A 409 9.03 9.88 -33.71
CA ILE A 409 9.58 8.53 -33.93
C ILE A 409 9.07 7.58 -32.85
N ILE A 410 9.13 7.99 -31.57
CA ILE A 410 8.62 7.20 -30.45
C ILE A 410 7.10 6.96 -30.57
N GLN A 411 6.31 7.95 -31.02
CA GLN A 411 4.87 7.80 -31.26
C GLN A 411 4.53 6.82 -32.39
N GLY A 412 5.45 6.62 -33.34
CA GLY A 412 5.30 5.67 -34.43
C GLY A 412 5.69 4.23 -34.07
N SER A 413 6.28 4.02 -32.89
CA SER A 413 6.64 2.69 -32.38
C SER A 413 5.44 1.97 -31.78
N SER A 414 5.46 0.63 -31.85
CA SER A 414 4.49 -0.24 -31.16
C SER A 414 4.79 -0.41 -29.66
N ALA A 415 6.02 -0.13 -29.22
CA ALA A 415 6.45 -0.23 -27.82
C ALA A 415 6.10 1.03 -27.01
N SER A 416 5.88 0.87 -25.70
CA SER A 416 5.62 2.02 -24.83
C SER A 416 6.92 2.82 -24.59
N ILE A 417 6.78 4.13 -24.32
CA ILE A 417 7.95 4.97 -24.02
C ILE A 417 8.72 4.47 -22.79
N PHE A 418 8.04 3.85 -21.83
CA PHE A 418 8.67 3.27 -20.64
C PHE A 418 9.52 2.06 -21.01
N ASP A 419 8.99 1.17 -21.86
CA ASP A 419 9.71 -0.04 -22.31
C ASP A 419 10.92 0.34 -23.16
N ILE A 420 10.78 1.35 -24.04
CA ILE A 420 11.89 1.83 -24.89
C ILE A 420 13.05 2.35 -24.03
N TYR A 421 12.78 3.21 -23.05
CA TYR A 421 13.85 3.70 -22.17
C TYR A 421 14.42 2.57 -21.30
N LYS A 422 13.59 1.64 -20.82
CA LYS A 422 14.04 0.48 -20.07
C LYS A 422 14.98 -0.41 -20.90
N GLU A 423 14.65 -0.68 -22.15
CA GLU A 423 15.52 -1.42 -23.10
C GLU A 423 16.84 -0.71 -23.34
N TRP A 424 16.85 0.63 -23.35
CA TRP A 424 18.08 1.41 -23.44
C TRP A 424 18.89 1.41 -22.14
N GLY A 425 18.35 0.90 -21.04
CA GLY A 425 19.01 0.93 -19.74
C GLY A 425 18.86 2.29 -19.04
N VAL A 426 17.81 3.04 -19.36
CA VAL A 426 17.55 4.39 -18.82
C VAL A 426 16.26 4.39 -18.02
N LEU A 427 16.31 4.97 -16.83
CA LEU A 427 15.12 5.20 -16.02
C LEU A 427 14.36 6.44 -16.54
N TYR A 428 13.18 6.23 -17.13
CA TYR A 428 12.38 7.31 -17.73
C TYR A 428 11.98 8.40 -16.73
N GLN A 429 11.47 8.01 -15.56
CA GLN A 429 11.14 8.93 -14.47
C GLN A 429 11.12 8.18 -13.13
N ILE A 430 11.47 8.86 -12.05
CA ILE A 430 11.35 8.32 -10.69
C ILE A 430 9.95 8.68 -10.19
N ASP A 431 9.02 7.74 -10.34
CA ASP A 431 7.66 7.85 -9.82
C ASP A 431 7.42 6.89 -8.64
N GLY A 432 6.21 6.88 -8.09
CA GLY A 432 5.88 6.01 -6.96
C GLY A 432 6.02 4.51 -7.26
N ARG A 433 6.02 4.07 -8.53
CA ARG A 433 6.23 2.66 -8.89
C ARG A 433 7.69 2.27 -8.71
N VAL A 434 8.61 3.13 -9.11
CA VAL A 434 10.07 2.93 -8.93
C VAL A 434 10.45 2.86 -7.44
N LEU A 435 9.77 3.62 -6.59
CA LEU A 435 10.01 3.59 -5.13
C LEU A 435 9.35 2.43 -4.40
N ALA A 436 8.35 1.78 -5.01
CA ALA A 436 7.59 0.69 -4.42
C ALA A 436 8.44 -0.39 -3.76
N PRO A 437 9.44 -0.99 -4.44
CA PRO A 437 10.17 -2.10 -3.88
C PRO A 437 11.02 -1.69 -2.66
N TYR A 438 11.54 -0.46 -2.62
CA TYR A 438 12.30 0.05 -1.46
C TYR A 438 11.40 0.28 -0.25
N VAL A 439 10.19 0.83 -0.44
CA VAL A 439 9.19 0.99 0.64
C VAL A 439 8.79 -0.38 1.19
N ILE A 440 8.51 -1.34 0.29
CA ILE A 440 8.17 -2.72 0.67
C ILE A 440 9.34 -3.37 1.42
N ARG A 441 10.58 -3.18 0.94
CA ARG A 441 11.78 -3.75 1.58
C ARG A 441 11.99 -3.21 2.98
N LEU A 442 11.86 -1.89 3.20
CA LEU A 442 11.93 -1.34 4.56
C LEU A 442 10.82 -1.91 5.44
N ALA A 443 9.58 -1.99 4.95
CA ALA A 443 8.48 -2.58 5.70
C ALA A 443 8.74 -4.06 6.07
N GLN A 444 9.35 -4.83 5.16
CA GLN A 444 9.74 -6.21 5.39
C GLN A 444 10.83 -6.34 6.45
N VAL A 445 11.87 -5.50 6.42
CA VAL A 445 13.02 -5.68 7.34
C VAL A 445 12.81 -5.04 8.70
N THR A 446 11.96 -4.02 8.83
CA THR A 446 11.73 -3.32 10.11
C THR A 446 10.37 -3.63 10.74
N GLY A 447 9.38 -4.09 9.98
CA GLY A 447 8.01 -4.22 10.49
C GLY A 447 7.43 -2.91 11.03
N MET A 448 7.94 -1.75 10.61
CA MET A 448 7.41 -0.44 11.02
C MET A 448 6.02 -0.20 10.44
N ASN A 449 5.24 0.68 11.09
CA ASN A 449 3.94 1.09 10.57
C ASN A 449 4.12 1.94 9.31
N ALA A 450 3.16 1.87 8.38
CA ALA A 450 3.20 2.59 7.11
C ALA A 450 3.45 4.10 7.28
N ASP A 451 2.74 4.74 8.20
CA ASP A 451 2.88 6.19 8.45
C ASP A 451 4.28 6.55 8.96
N SER A 452 4.86 5.71 9.81
CA SER A 452 6.22 5.91 10.32
C SER A 452 7.29 5.64 9.25
N LEU A 453 7.03 4.77 8.27
CA LEU A 453 7.95 4.48 7.17
C LEU A 453 8.01 5.63 6.17
N VAL A 454 6.85 6.18 5.78
CA VAL A 454 6.81 7.23 4.75
C VAL A 454 7.30 8.58 5.26
N GLY A 455 7.26 8.79 6.58
CA GLY A 455 7.72 10.01 7.23
C GLY A 455 9.22 10.08 7.52
N LEU A 456 10.00 9.06 7.15
CA LEU A 456 11.45 9.03 7.34
C LEU A 456 12.15 10.11 6.51
N ASP A 457 13.18 10.71 7.09
CA ASP A 457 14.10 11.66 6.48
C ASP A 457 15.44 11.00 6.13
N LEU A 458 16.30 11.70 5.39
CA LEU A 458 17.58 11.18 4.90
C LEU A 458 18.59 10.80 6.00
N ASP A 459 18.52 11.50 7.12
CA ASP A 459 19.47 11.41 8.23
C ASP A 459 18.93 10.57 9.40
N ASP A 460 17.73 10.01 9.25
CA ASP A 460 17.08 9.20 10.29
C ASP A 460 17.75 7.84 10.51
N PHE A 461 18.60 7.38 9.60
CA PHE A 461 19.40 6.18 9.80
C PHE A 461 20.75 6.52 10.43
N ILE A 462 20.95 6.05 11.66
CA ILE A 462 22.20 6.14 12.40
C ILE A 462 22.90 4.79 12.34
N GLU A 463 24.06 4.74 11.69
CA GLU A 463 24.83 3.49 11.53
C GLU A 463 25.36 2.95 12.87
N ARG A 464 25.73 3.85 13.78
CA ARG A 464 26.13 3.52 15.16
C ARG A 464 25.67 4.61 16.11
N HIS A 465 24.79 4.25 17.04
CA HIS A 465 24.30 5.17 18.04
C HIS A 465 25.28 5.31 19.21
N ASP A 466 25.59 6.54 19.61
CA ASP A 466 26.66 6.87 20.58
C ASP A 466 26.57 6.11 21.92
N LEU A 467 25.37 5.81 22.40
CA LEU A 467 25.16 5.12 23.68
C LEU A 467 25.07 3.60 23.57
N THR A 468 24.66 3.08 22.42
CA THR A 468 24.34 1.64 22.27
C THR A 468 25.27 0.91 21.31
N ASP A 469 26.11 1.64 20.56
CA ASP A 469 26.99 1.16 19.48
C ASP A 469 26.26 0.28 18.45
N ARG A 470 24.94 0.47 18.33
CA ARG A 470 24.06 -0.29 17.43
C ARG A 470 23.44 0.63 16.38
N PRO A 471 23.14 0.09 15.18
CA PRO A 471 22.38 0.83 14.19
C PRO A 471 20.96 1.12 14.69
N CYS A 472 20.43 2.30 14.41
CA CYS A 472 19.04 2.64 14.74
C CYS A 472 18.39 3.56 13.71
N LEU A 473 17.05 3.54 13.70
CA LEU A 473 16.22 4.49 12.96
C LEU A 473 15.56 5.46 13.92
N LEU A 474 15.69 6.76 13.64
CA LEU A 474 14.88 7.81 14.23
C LEU A 474 13.58 7.91 13.44
N TYR A 475 12.45 8.01 14.13
CA TYR A 475 11.17 8.17 13.45
C TYR A 475 10.16 8.93 14.30
N TRP A 476 9.26 9.65 13.64
CA TRP A 476 8.20 10.42 14.30
C TRP A 476 6.90 9.62 14.45
N LYS A 477 6.18 9.84 15.55
CA LYS A 477 4.87 9.22 15.81
C LYS A 477 3.90 10.25 16.41
N GLU A 478 3.03 10.80 15.57
CA GLU A 478 2.08 11.88 15.96
C GLU A 478 1.24 11.58 17.19
N ARG A 479 0.77 10.33 17.35
CA ARG A 479 -0.08 9.92 18.49
C ARG A 479 0.68 9.73 19.82
N SER A 480 1.98 10.02 19.87
CA SER A 480 2.84 9.72 21.02
C SER A 480 3.76 10.88 21.44
N ASP A 481 3.46 12.11 20.97
CA ASP A 481 4.11 13.37 21.34
C ASP A 481 5.65 13.37 21.32
N GLY A 482 6.26 12.68 20.35
CA GLY A 482 7.70 12.85 20.12
C GLY A 482 8.37 11.83 19.23
N GLU A 483 9.62 12.15 18.92
CA GLU A 483 10.63 11.34 18.25
C GLU A 483 10.88 10.03 19.00
N LYS A 484 11.05 8.94 18.26
CA LYS A 484 11.32 7.60 18.80
C LYS A 484 12.54 7.01 18.12
N MET A 485 13.28 6.22 18.90
CA MET A 485 14.41 5.42 18.43
C MET A 485 13.98 3.97 18.23
N TYR A 486 14.35 3.42 17.08
CA TYR A 486 14.15 2.02 16.72
C TYR A 486 15.50 1.35 16.53
N HIS A 487 15.99 0.63 17.54
CA HIS A 487 17.25 -0.10 17.43
C HIS A 487 17.10 -1.29 16.48
N LEU A 488 18.05 -1.42 15.56
CA LEU A 488 18.17 -2.53 14.63
C LEU A 488 19.14 -3.56 15.21
N ASP A 489 19.06 -4.81 14.73
CA ASP A 489 19.94 -5.90 15.18
C ASP A 489 19.89 -6.11 16.72
N LEU A 490 18.68 -6.10 17.26
CA LEU A 490 18.44 -6.30 18.69
C LEU A 490 18.77 -7.74 19.15
N PHE A 491 18.58 -8.74 18.28
CA PHE A 491 18.69 -10.18 18.57
C PHE A 491 19.42 -10.92 17.44
N ASP A 492 20.12 -12.00 17.76
CA ASP A 492 20.79 -12.89 16.79
C ASP A 492 19.77 -13.89 16.21
N ALA A 493 18.93 -13.43 15.27
CA ALA A 493 18.00 -14.27 14.54
C ALA A 493 18.28 -14.23 13.02
N GLU A 494 18.52 -15.40 12.42
CA GLU A 494 18.59 -15.53 10.95
C GLU A 494 17.19 -15.37 10.35
N ILE A 495 16.83 -14.16 9.95
CA ILE A 495 15.56 -13.88 9.28
C ILE A 495 15.70 -14.30 7.80
N SER A 496 14.82 -15.18 7.32
CA SER A 496 14.85 -15.88 6.03
C SER A 496 14.95 -14.98 4.80
N TRP A 497 14.42 -13.76 4.85
CA TRP A 497 14.55 -12.77 3.76
C TRP A 497 15.69 -11.76 3.93
N LEU A 498 16.45 -11.86 5.02
CA LEU A 498 17.63 -11.04 5.31
C LEU A 498 18.88 -11.90 5.07
N THR A 499 19.57 -11.62 3.98
CA THR A 499 20.87 -12.23 3.67
C THR A 499 22.02 -11.61 4.48
N THR A 500 21.75 -10.53 5.21
CA THR A 500 22.69 -9.73 6.02
C THR A 500 21.99 -9.23 7.27
N SER A 501 22.73 -8.64 8.22
CA SER A 501 22.12 -7.98 9.39
C SER A 501 21.07 -6.93 8.98
N GLN A 502 20.07 -6.72 9.82
CA GLN A 502 18.97 -5.78 9.64
C GLN A 502 19.51 -4.37 9.39
N GLY A 503 20.52 -3.95 10.17
CA GLY A 503 21.20 -2.67 10.00
C GLY A 503 21.82 -2.50 8.61
N ARG A 504 22.50 -3.52 8.09
CA ARG A 504 23.12 -3.47 6.75
C ARG A 504 22.08 -3.40 5.65
N ALA A 505 20.98 -4.13 5.77
CA ALA A 505 19.90 -4.11 4.79
C ALA A 505 19.18 -2.74 4.76
N VAL A 506 18.93 -2.14 5.92
CA VAL A 506 18.36 -0.78 6.01
C VAL A 506 19.32 0.24 5.41
N LYS A 507 20.62 0.18 5.75
CA LYS A 507 21.65 1.06 5.18
C LYS A 507 21.67 1.00 3.65
N GLN A 508 21.66 -0.20 3.08
CA GLN A 508 21.66 -0.37 1.62
C GLN A 508 20.45 0.30 0.98
N VAL A 509 19.26 0.15 1.55
CA VAL A 509 18.05 0.79 1.02
C VAL A 509 18.14 2.32 1.10
N PHE A 510 18.67 2.86 2.20
CA PHE A 510 18.90 4.31 2.33
C PHE A 510 19.89 4.82 1.29
N ASP A 511 21.02 4.14 1.11
CA ASP A 511 22.06 4.50 0.15
C ASP A 511 21.53 4.44 -1.30
N ASP A 512 20.77 3.40 -1.63
CA ASP A 512 20.15 3.23 -2.95
C ASP A 512 19.13 4.34 -3.24
N ILE A 513 18.25 4.67 -2.29
CA ILE A 513 17.28 5.77 -2.43
C ILE A 513 18.00 7.11 -2.56
N LYS A 514 19.02 7.37 -1.74
CA LYS A 514 19.84 8.59 -1.82
C LYS A 514 20.45 8.73 -3.20
N PHE A 515 21.04 7.65 -3.72
CA PHE A 515 21.61 7.64 -5.06
C PHE A 515 20.53 7.84 -6.13
N LEU A 516 19.44 7.09 -6.10
CA LEU A 516 18.34 7.17 -7.07
C LEU A 516 17.75 8.58 -7.14
N THR A 517 17.47 9.19 -5.99
CA THR A 517 16.76 10.48 -5.89
C THR A 517 17.67 11.72 -5.99
N ARG A 518 19.00 11.55 -6.10
CA ARG A 518 20.00 12.65 -6.06
C ARG A 518 19.67 13.85 -6.94
N ASN A 519 19.22 13.61 -8.17
CA ASN A 519 18.91 14.67 -9.13
C ASN A 519 17.56 15.33 -8.85
N LEU A 520 16.58 14.58 -8.36
CA LEU A 520 15.27 15.12 -8.00
C LEU A 520 15.34 16.06 -6.80
N ARG A 521 16.25 15.79 -5.86
CA ARG A 521 16.43 16.62 -4.65
C ARG A 521 16.85 18.04 -4.97
N ALA A 522 17.67 18.24 -6.00
CA ALA A 522 18.08 19.57 -6.45
C ALA A 522 16.90 20.40 -6.99
N GLU A 523 15.83 19.76 -7.45
CA GLU A 523 14.62 20.41 -7.96
C GLU A 523 13.50 20.51 -6.91
N ALA A 524 13.64 19.83 -5.76
CA ALA A 524 12.62 19.76 -4.72
C ALA A 524 12.58 21.05 -3.86
N GLY A 525 11.39 21.38 -3.35
CA GLY A 525 11.26 22.45 -2.35
C GLY A 525 11.95 22.09 -1.02
N PRO A 526 12.33 23.08 -0.19
CA PRO A 526 13.12 22.86 1.02
C PRO A 526 12.43 21.92 2.04
N GLU A 527 11.10 21.93 2.11
CA GLU A 527 10.33 21.05 3.01
C GLU A 527 10.31 19.57 2.56
N VAL A 528 10.53 19.30 1.27
CA VAL A 528 10.46 17.94 0.69
C VAL A 528 11.86 17.37 0.45
N ALA A 529 12.86 18.23 0.24
CA ALA A 529 14.22 17.83 -0.11
C ALA A 529 14.89 16.90 0.92
N ASN A 530 14.52 17.00 2.20
CA ASN A 530 15.06 16.15 3.28
C ASN A 530 14.34 14.79 3.43
N LYS A 531 13.18 14.61 2.80
CA LYS A 531 12.36 13.40 2.95
C LYS A 531 13.04 12.21 2.27
N LEU A 532 13.02 11.03 2.88
CA LEU A 532 13.62 9.83 2.29
C LEU A 532 12.94 9.48 0.96
N PHE A 533 11.61 9.41 0.95
CA PHE A 533 10.83 9.02 -0.22
C PHE A 533 10.26 10.21 -1.00
N ILE A 534 10.99 10.66 -2.02
CA ILE A 534 10.56 11.71 -2.96
C ILE A 534 10.40 11.17 -4.38
N TYR A 535 9.38 11.64 -5.09
CA TYR A 535 9.09 11.20 -6.45
C TYR A 535 8.56 12.34 -7.31
N ARG A 536 8.64 12.17 -8.63
CA ARG A 536 8.01 13.07 -9.59
C ARG A 536 6.59 12.61 -9.90
N SER A 537 5.61 13.44 -9.57
CA SER A 537 4.20 13.06 -9.71
C SER A 537 3.77 12.97 -11.17
N SER A 538 3.15 11.84 -11.52
CA SER A 538 2.49 11.61 -12.80
C SER A 538 0.98 11.94 -12.77
N SER A 539 0.47 12.45 -11.65
CA SER A 539 -0.96 12.77 -11.51
C SER A 539 -1.37 13.96 -12.37
N ARG A 540 -2.63 13.98 -12.83
CA ARG A 540 -3.12 15.04 -13.73
C ARG A 540 -3.08 16.44 -13.11
N ASN A 541 -3.21 16.53 -11.77
CA ASN A 541 -3.29 17.79 -11.05
C ASN A 541 -1.91 18.30 -10.56
N LYS A 542 -0.92 17.41 -10.41
CA LYS A 542 0.45 17.74 -9.97
C LYS A 542 1.48 17.11 -10.93
N PHE A 543 1.26 17.18 -12.24
CA PHE A 543 2.13 16.52 -13.20
C PHE A 543 3.51 17.20 -13.23
N GLY A 544 4.59 16.43 -13.06
CA GLY A 544 5.97 16.91 -13.11
C GLY A 544 6.50 17.54 -11.81
N VAL A 545 5.65 17.73 -10.80
CA VAL A 545 6.05 18.28 -9.49
C VAL A 545 6.74 17.20 -8.66
N VAL A 546 7.85 17.56 -8.01
CA VAL A 546 8.53 16.70 -7.03
C VAL A 546 7.81 16.81 -5.68
N ASP A 547 7.34 15.69 -5.15
CA ASP A 547 6.57 15.61 -3.90
C ASP A 547 7.04 14.41 -3.07
N SER A 548 6.66 14.35 -1.79
CA SER A 548 6.95 13.21 -0.91
C SER A 548 5.78 12.21 -0.89
N ILE A 549 6.08 10.94 -0.60
CA ILE A 549 5.03 9.93 -0.39
C ILE A 549 4.17 10.31 0.83
N GLU A 550 4.75 10.91 1.86
CA GLU A 550 4.07 11.41 3.06
C GLU A 550 3.00 12.46 2.72
N ASN A 551 3.32 13.45 1.88
CA ASN A 551 2.41 14.55 1.51
C ASN A 551 1.32 14.14 0.50
N SER A 552 1.34 12.89 0.07
CA SER A 552 0.45 12.40 -0.97
C SER A 552 -0.93 11.97 -0.43
N ALA A 553 -1.91 11.82 -1.33
CA ALA A 553 -3.27 11.45 -0.93
C ALA A 553 -3.31 10.14 -0.13
N VAL A 554 -4.20 10.09 0.87
CA VAL A 554 -4.44 8.92 1.74
C VAL A 554 -4.57 7.65 0.89
N GLY A 555 -3.71 6.66 1.17
CA GLY A 555 -3.70 5.37 0.46
C GLY A 555 -2.72 5.26 -0.71
N MET A 556 -1.83 6.25 -0.93
CA MET A 556 -0.78 6.14 -1.94
C MET A 556 0.10 4.88 -1.75
N VAL A 557 0.50 4.57 -0.51
CA VAL A 557 1.31 3.37 -0.20
C VAL A 557 0.57 2.09 -0.62
N ASN A 558 -0.71 1.97 -0.28
CA ASN A 558 -1.54 0.82 -0.68
C ASN A 558 -1.62 0.70 -2.21
N LYS A 559 -1.76 1.83 -2.91
CA LYS A 559 -1.81 1.85 -4.38
C LYS A 559 -0.49 1.42 -4.99
N ILE A 560 0.63 1.92 -4.46
CA ILE A 560 1.97 1.57 -4.92
C ILE A 560 2.25 0.07 -4.73
N MET A 561 1.92 -0.46 -3.55
CA MET A 561 2.07 -1.89 -3.26
C MET A 561 1.14 -2.78 -4.09
N LYS A 562 -0.10 -2.33 -4.34
CA LYS A 562 -1.03 -3.03 -5.22
C LYS A 562 -0.50 -3.10 -6.66
N ASN A 563 -0.05 -1.97 -7.22
CA ASN A 563 0.51 -1.95 -8.57
C ASN A 563 1.74 -2.86 -8.66
N PHE A 564 2.64 -2.83 -7.66
CA PHE A 564 3.80 -3.71 -7.62
C PHE A 564 3.41 -5.19 -7.67
N SER A 565 2.37 -5.57 -6.93
CA SER A 565 1.85 -6.94 -6.94
C SER A 565 1.28 -7.35 -8.31
N GLU A 566 0.53 -6.46 -8.96
CA GLU A 566 -0.03 -6.68 -10.30
C GLU A 566 1.08 -6.76 -11.37
N ASP A 567 2.04 -5.84 -11.34
CA ASP A 567 3.15 -5.75 -12.29
C ASP A 567 4.06 -7.00 -12.21
N ARG A 568 4.25 -7.55 -11.00
CA ARG A 568 5.05 -8.77 -10.78
C ARG A 568 4.25 -10.06 -10.77
N GLY A 569 2.94 -10.01 -11.00
CA GLY A 569 2.09 -11.21 -11.03
C GLY A 569 2.18 -12.04 -9.75
N LEU A 570 2.15 -11.39 -8.58
CA LEU A 570 2.20 -12.10 -7.32
C LEU A 570 0.84 -12.72 -7.00
N PHE A 571 0.82 -14.03 -6.76
CA PHE A 571 -0.37 -14.79 -6.41
C PHE A 571 -0.31 -15.31 -4.97
N ASP A 572 -1.45 -15.45 -4.32
CA ASP A 572 -1.56 -16.16 -3.05
C ASP A 572 -1.41 -17.69 -3.24
N GLU A 573 -1.68 -18.48 -2.19
CA GLU A 573 -1.61 -19.95 -2.26
C GLU A 573 -2.79 -20.57 -3.04
N GLU A 574 -3.86 -19.81 -3.24
CA GLU A 574 -5.07 -20.22 -3.95
C GLU A 574 -5.04 -19.83 -5.44
N GLY A 575 -3.97 -19.14 -5.87
CA GLY A 575 -3.79 -18.67 -7.24
C GLY A 575 -4.48 -17.34 -7.55
N ASN A 576 -5.01 -16.64 -6.55
CA ASN A 576 -5.60 -15.31 -6.72
C ASN A 576 -4.54 -14.21 -6.64
N PRO A 577 -4.73 -13.05 -7.29
CA PRO A 577 -3.81 -11.92 -7.18
C PRO A 577 -3.64 -11.49 -5.72
N LEU A 578 -2.39 -11.39 -5.25
CA LEU A 578 -2.08 -11.11 -3.84
C LEU A 578 -2.18 -9.60 -3.54
N PRO A 579 -3.16 -9.13 -2.75
CA PRO A 579 -3.21 -7.72 -2.37
C PRO A 579 -2.15 -7.46 -1.29
N LEU A 580 -1.03 -6.84 -1.68
CA LEU A 580 -0.02 -6.39 -0.72
C LEU A 580 -0.57 -5.23 0.12
N SER A 581 -0.52 -5.40 1.44
CA SER A 581 -0.89 -4.37 2.41
C SER A 581 0.26 -4.06 3.37
N PRO A 582 0.56 -2.78 3.65
CA PRO A 582 1.46 -2.37 4.72
C PRO A 582 1.10 -2.99 6.08
N SER A 583 -0.19 -3.15 6.36
CA SER A 583 -0.69 -3.71 7.62
C SER A 583 -0.31 -5.17 7.84
N ARG A 584 0.07 -5.89 6.78
CA ARG A 584 0.41 -7.33 6.82
C ARG A 584 1.90 -7.60 6.98
N PHE A 585 2.78 -6.65 6.63
CA PHE A 585 4.23 -6.83 6.75
C PHE A 585 4.70 -6.94 8.20
N ARG A 586 4.23 -6.05 9.09
CA ARG A 586 4.52 -6.13 10.53
C ARG A 586 4.10 -7.47 11.18
N PRO A 587 2.86 -7.98 10.98
CA PRO A 587 2.46 -9.33 11.38
C PRO A 587 3.39 -10.43 10.85
N SER A 588 3.74 -10.34 9.57
CA SER A 588 4.57 -11.34 8.87
C SER A 588 5.99 -11.36 9.42
N PHE A 589 6.53 -10.19 9.73
CA PHE A 589 7.82 -10.02 10.34
C PHE A 589 7.86 -10.63 11.75
N VAL A 590 6.82 -10.39 12.57
CA VAL A 590 6.71 -10.98 13.91
C VAL A 590 6.52 -12.50 13.86
N SER A 591 5.72 -13.01 12.92
CA SER A 591 5.55 -14.45 12.68
C SER A 591 6.89 -15.14 12.50
N GLU A 592 7.78 -14.52 11.73
CA GLU A 592 9.09 -15.07 11.42
C GLU A 592 10.04 -15.07 12.62
N LEU A 593 10.01 -14.02 13.44
CA LEU A 593 10.78 -14.00 14.68
C LEU A 593 10.35 -15.13 15.63
N ILE A 594 9.05 -15.41 15.71
CA ILE A 594 8.52 -16.50 16.52
C ILE A 594 8.94 -17.86 15.96
N GLU A 595 8.86 -18.04 14.64
CA GLU A 595 9.35 -19.23 13.93
C GLU A 595 10.84 -19.51 14.23
N ARG A 596 11.63 -18.45 14.43
CA ARG A 596 13.06 -18.51 14.73
C ARG A 596 13.38 -18.55 16.23
N GLY A 597 12.36 -18.58 17.09
CA GLY A 597 12.51 -18.78 18.53
C GLY A 597 12.79 -17.53 19.36
N VAL A 598 12.56 -16.33 18.81
CA VAL A 598 12.70 -15.07 19.56
C VAL A 598 11.60 -14.97 20.63
N SER A 599 11.99 -14.54 21.83
CA SER A 599 11.08 -14.50 22.97
C SER A 599 10.00 -13.39 22.84
N PRO A 600 8.82 -13.54 23.46
CA PRO A 600 7.79 -12.50 23.46
C PRO A 600 8.25 -11.16 24.07
N ARG A 601 9.22 -11.16 24.99
CA ARG A 601 9.78 -9.93 25.58
C ARG A 601 10.67 -9.18 24.60
N GLU A 602 11.47 -9.90 23.83
CA GLU A 602 12.26 -9.34 22.73
C GLU A 602 11.35 -8.73 21.66
N ILE A 603 10.29 -9.45 21.28
CA ILE A 603 9.25 -8.94 20.38
C ILE A 603 8.59 -7.68 20.97
N GLN A 604 8.34 -7.61 22.27
CA GLN A 604 7.78 -6.42 22.93
C GLN A 604 8.68 -5.19 22.76
N VAL A 605 9.97 -5.32 23.04
CA VAL A 605 10.97 -4.25 22.90
C VAL A 605 11.01 -3.76 21.46
N MET A 606 11.06 -4.70 20.52
CA MET A 606 11.07 -4.38 19.09
C MET A 606 9.80 -3.68 18.62
N LEU A 607 8.63 -4.14 19.06
CA LEU A 607 7.37 -3.53 18.66
C LEU A 607 7.14 -2.18 19.35
N GLY A 608 7.95 -1.83 20.36
CA GLY A 608 7.78 -0.63 21.18
C GLY A 608 6.50 -0.69 22.01
N HIS A 609 6.07 -1.89 22.40
CA HIS A 609 4.88 -2.09 23.22
C HIS A 609 5.20 -1.80 24.68
N LYS A 610 4.45 -0.87 25.30
CA LYS A 610 4.68 -0.47 26.70
C LYS A 610 4.49 -1.63 27.68
N ASN A 611 3.52 -2.51 27.40
CA ASN A 611 3.16 -3.63 28.28
C ASN A 611 3.24 -4.95 27.52
N ILE A 612 3.72 -6.01 28.19
CA ILE A 612 3.77 -7.37 27.61
C ILE A 612 2.37 -7.89 27.25
N SER A 613 1.33 -7.48 27.99
CA SER A 613 -0.06 -7.82 27.70
C SER A 613 -0.51 -7.32 26.32
N THR A 614 0.03 -6.19 25.85
CA THR A 614 -0.23 -5.67 24.50
C THR A 614 0.44 -6.53 23.44
N THR A 615 1.63 -7.05 23.72
CA THR A 615 2.31 -8.01 22.84
C THR A 615 1.57 -9.34 22.82
N MET A 616 1.17 -9.88 23.97
CA MET A 616 0.42 -11.13 24.03
C MET A 616 -0.94 -11.02 23.32
N ALA A 617 -1.69 -9.94 23.54
CA ALA A 617 -2.94 -9.70 22.82
C ALA A 617 -2.73 -9.54 21.31
N TYR A 618 -1.62 -8.92 20.90
CA TYR A 618 -1.24 -8.81 19.49
C TYR A 618 -0.92 -10.18 18.86
N LEU A 619 -0.19 -11.04 19.59
CA LEU A 619 0.11 -12.41 19.15
C LEU A 619 -1.15 -13.28 19.08
N ASP A 620 -2.03 -13.15 20.08
CA ASP A 620 -3.32 -13.84 20.12
C ASP A 620 -4.26 -13.39 19.00
N GLN A 621 -4.20 -12.13 18.58
CA GLN A 621 -5.00 -11.59 17.48
C GLN A 621 -4.60 -12.18 16.11
N MET A 622 -3.34 -12.61 15.95
CA MET A 622 -2.77 -13.07 14.67
C MET A 622 -2.89 -14.56 14.40
N ASP A 623 -3.60 -15.28 15.28
CA ASP A 623 -3.82 -16.72 15.20
C ASP A 623 -2.53 -17.56 15.18
N PHE A 624 -1.49 -17.09 15.88
CA PHE A 624 -0.31 -17.91 16.19
C PHE A 624 -0.61 -19.08 17.15
N ASN A 625 -1.89 -19.33 17.45
CA ASN A 625 -2.38 -20.21 18.50
C ASN A 625 -1.76 -21.62 18.48
N PRO A 626 -1.49 -22.27 17.33
CA PRO A 626 -0.83 -23.56 17.32
C PRO A 626 0.68 -23.46 17.57
N MET A 627 1.38 -22.52 16.92
CA MET A 627 2.84 -22.41 17.00
C MET A 627 3.30 -21.74 18.29
N ALA A 628 2.65 -20.66 18.72
CA ALA A 628 2.94 -20.01 20.00
C ALA A 628 2.65 -20.95 21.17
N ARG A 629 1.55 -21.72 21.14
CA ARG A 629 1.31 -22.78 22.14
C ARG A 629 2.28 -23.95 21.97
N LYS A 630 2.71 -24.31 20.77
CA LYS A 630 3.70 -25.39 20.57
C LYS A 630 5.09 -24.97 21.03
N MET A 631 5.48 -23.71 20.88
CA MET A 631 6.75 -23.16 21.38
C MET A 631 6.67 -22.95 22.89
N LEU A 632 5.56 -22.38 23.40
CA LEU A 632 5.31 -22.27 24.84
C LEU A 632 5.27 -23.64 25.49
N ASN A 633 4.53 -24.60 24.91
CA ASN A 633 4.49 -25.97 25.38
C ASN A 633 5.82 -26.67 25.18
N LYS A 634 6.61 -26.40 24.12
CA LYS A 634 7.94 -26.97 23.94
C LYS A 634 8.90 -26.47 25.01
N VAL A 635 8.94 -25.15 25.26
CA VAL A 635 9.75 -24.56 26.34
C VAL A 635 9.28 -25.07 27.70
N LEU A 636 7.97 -25.15 27.94
CA LEU A 636 7.41 -25.77 29.15
C LEU A 636 7.72 -27.27 29.22
N HIS A 637 7.73 -28.01 28.10
CA HIS A 637 8.05 -29.43 28.05
C HIS A 637 9.53 -29.69 28.23
N GLU A 638 10.40 -28.84 27.68
CA GLU A 638 11.86 -28.88 27.85
C GLU A 638 12.19 -28.57 29.31
N MET A 639 11.59 -27.53 29.90
CA MET A 639 11.67 -27.28 31.34
C MET A 639 11.16 -28.47 32.15
N HIS A 640 10.05 -29.10 31.77
CA HIS A 640 9.47 -30.24 32.50
C HIS A 640 10.23 -31.56 32.28
N GLN A 641 10.83 -31.79 31.11
CA GLN A 641 11.66 -32.96 30.80
C GLN A 641 13.03 -32.85 31.46
N GLU A 642 13.64 -31.67 31.47
CA GLU A 642 14.87 -31.41 32.24
C GLU A 642 14.65 -31.63 33.75
N THR A 643 13.42 -31.43 34.23
CA THR A 643 13.04 -31.72 35.63
C THR A 643 12.69 -33.20 35.87
N MET A 644 12.42 -33.98 34.83
CA MET A 644 11.92 -35.38 34.94
C MET A 644 12.95 -36.45 34.49
N ASP A 645 13.94 -36.11 33.65
CA ASP A 645 14.98 -37.03 33.15
C ASP A 645 16.18 -37.21 34.11
N GLU A 646 16.00 -36.96 35.42
CA GLU A 646 16.88 -37.50 36.48
C GLU A 646 16.74 -39.04 36.62
N SER A 647 16.69 -39.78 35.52
CA SER A 647 16.89 -41.23 35.53
C SER A 647 18.34 -41.52 35.13
N VAL A 648 19.13 -41.74 36.18
CA VAL A 648 20.55 -42.15 36.17
C VAL A 648 20.82 -43.17 35.06
N THR A 649 21.30 -42.70 33.91
CA THR A 649 21.84 -43.56 32.86
C THR A 649 23.36 -43.57 32.99
N ILE A 650 23.87 -44.63 33.60
CA ILE A 650 25.31 -44.92 33.68
C ILE A 650 25.79 -45.21 32.25
N ILE A 651 26.48 -44.26 31.63
CA ILE A 651 27.17 -44.46 30.34
C ILE A 651 28.60 -44.96 30.62
N PRO A 652 29.06 -46.05 29.96
CA PRO A 652 30.39 -46.59 30.16
C PRO A 652 31.49 -45.65 29.66
N THR A 653 32.55 -45.61 30.44
CA THR A 653 33.74 -44.77 30.35
C THR A 653 34.39 -44.81 28.96
N LYS A 654 34.43 -43.66 28.28
CA LYS A 654 35.56 -43.30 27.42
C LYS A 654 36.19 -42.03 27.96
N THR A 655 37.49 -42.16 28.14
CA THR A 655 38.47 -41.23 28.71
C THR A 655 38.26 -39.80 28.20
N ILE A 656 37.70 -38.96 29.05
CA ILE A 656 37.87 -37.51 28.99
C ILE A 656 38.50 -37.14 30.33
N GLU A 657 39.54 -36.33 30.23
CA GLU A 657 40.38 -35.84 31.32
C GLU A 657 39.54 -35.27 32.46
N SER A 658 40.06 -35.42 33.68
CA SER A 658 39.37 -35.13 34.93
C SER A 658 38.78 -33.71 34.96
N THR A 659 37.46 -33.60 34.82
CA THR A 659 36.69 -32.45 35.31
C THR A 659 36.98 -32.30 36.80
N PRO A 660 37.31 -31.09 37.30
CA PRO A 660 37.40 -30.87 38.74
C PRO A 660 36.05 -31.24 39.37
N LYS A 661 36.06 -32.10 40.39
CA LYS A 661 34.87 -32.45 41.18
C LYS A 661 34.18 -31.15 41.57
N GLY A 662 32.94 -30.96 41.11
CA GLY A 662 32.09 -29.83 41.52
C GLY A 662 32.10 -29.73 43.04
N MET A 663 32.60 -28.62 43.55
CA MET A 663 32.62 -28.33 44.98
C MET A 663 31.40 -27.45 45.25
N PRO A 664 30.40 -27.94 46.02
CA PRO A 664 29.25 -27.12 46.39
C PRO A 664 29.74 -25.91 47.19
N MET A 665 29.31 -24.72 46.80
CA MET A 665 29.69 -23.47 47.45
C MET A 665 28.45 -22.77 47.97
N GLU A 666 28.38 -22.55 49.29
CA GLU A 666 27.32 -21.76 49.92
C GLU A 666 27.65 -20.26 49.80
N THR A 667 26.68 -19.49 49.30
CA THR A 667 26.81 -18.03 49.11
C THR A 667 25.87 -17.24 50.03
N GLY A 668 25.42 -17.86 51.12
CA GLY A 668 24.41 -17.32 52.05
C GLY A 668 22.99 -17.34 51.48
N THR A 669 22.80 -16.92 50.22
CA THR A 669 21.46 -16.88 49.59
C THR A 669 21.09 -18.09 48.76
N VAL A 670 22.08 -18.83 48.25
CA VAL A 670 21.87 -20.10 47.56
C VAL A 670 23.07 -21.02 47.80
N THR A 671 22.88 -22.32 47.66
CA THR A 671 23.97 -23.27 47.47
C THR A 671 24.19 -23.48 45.97
N CYS A 672 25.40 -23.19 45.45
CA CYS A 672 25.75 -23.48 44.06
C CYS A 672 26.30 -24.90 43.92
N MET A 673 25.73 -25.69 43.02
CA MET A 673 26.12 -27.08 42.76
C MET A 673 27.43 -27.21 41.98
N ASN A 674 27.69 -26.28 41.05
CA ASN A 674 28.94 -26.25 40.30
C ASN A 674 29.28 -24.84 39.83
N VAL A 675 30.28 -24.23 40.45
CA VAL A 675 30.77 -22.88 40.10
C VAL A 675 31.56 -22.85 38.80
N TYR A 676 32.06 -23.99 38.31
CA TYR A 676 32.86 -24.10 37.08
C TYR A 676 32.02 -24.44 35.84
N ASP A 677 30.73 -24.73 36.02
CA ASP A 677 29.83 -25.12 34.93
C ASP A 677 28.54 -24.28 34.92
N PRO A 678 28.62 -22.94 34.77
CA PRO A 678 27.44 -22.10 34.80
C PRO A 678 26.55 -22.31 33.55
N PRO A 679 25.29 -21.86 33.56
CA PRO A 679 24.36 -22.05 32.45
C PRO A 679 24.84 -21.40 31.14
N ASP A 680 24.32 -21.86 30.00
CA ASP A 680 24.81 -21.43 28.67
C ASP A 680 24.75 -19.92 28.45
N PHE A 681 23.76 -19.22 29.02
CA PHE A 681 23.70 -17.76 28.94
C PHE A 681 24.88 -17.05 29.63
N ILE A 682 25.52 -17.67 30.63
CA ILE A 682 26.76 -17.18 31.27
C ILE A 682 27.97 -17.57 30.43
N LYS A 683 27.99 -18.79 29.89
CA LYS A 683 29.06 -19.27 29.00
C LYS A 683 29.19 -18.44 27.72
N ASN A 684 28.08 -17.86 27.27
CA ASN A 684 28.00 -16.99 26.10
C ASN A 684 28.41 -15.52 26.39
N LEU A 685 28.77 -15.17 27.63
CA LEU A 685 29.28 -13.83 27.96
C LEU A 685 30.72 -13.67 27.44
N ARG A 686 31.03 -12.45 26.98
CA ARG A 686 32.31 -12.12 26.33
C ARG A 686 33.54 -12.32 27.23
N ASP A 687 33.35 -12.20 28.54
CA ASP A 687 34.39 -12.29 29.56
C ASP A 687 34.38 -13.65 30.29
N TYR A 688 33.63 -14.63 29.78
CA TYR A 688 33.57 -15.96 30.37
C TYR A 688 34.89 -16.72 30.14
N ASP A 689 35.52 -17.13 31.25
CA ASP A 689 36.73 -17.93 31.27
C ASP A 689 36.42 -19.29 31.91
N PRO A 690 36.43 -20.40 31.13
CA PRO A 690 36.10 -21.73 31.64
C PRO A 690 37.10 -22.25 32.69
N SER A 691 38.25 -21.59 32.87
CA SER A 691 39.24 -21.93 33.89
C SER A 691 38.99 -21.27 35.26
N LYS A 692 38.01 -20.36 35.36
CA LYS A 692 37.71 -19.60 36.59
C LYS A 692 36.31 -19.92 37.13
N PRO A 693 36.11 -19.88 38.45
CA PRO A 693 34.78 -20.05 39.03
C PRO A 693 33.89 -18.85 38.67
N CYS A 694 32.60 -19.09 38.49
CA CYS A 694 31.60 -18.06 38.23
C CYS A 694 31.58 -17.02 39.36
N THR A 695 31.66 -15.74 39.01
CA THR A 695 31.67 -14.60 39.96
C THR A 695 30.38 -13.78 39.91
N LEU A 696 29.38 -14.20 39.12
CA LEU A 696 28.14 -13.46 38.89
C LEU A 696 27.06 -13.82 39.93
N PHE A 697 27.35 -13.51 41.20
CA PHE A 697 26.53 -13.89 42.34
C PHE A 697 25.13 -13.25 42.36
N ASN A 698 24.97 -12.10 41.71
CA ASN A 698 23.69 -11.40 41.52
C ASN A 698 22.72 -12.14 40.59
N LYS A 699 23.19 -13.14 39.82
CA LYS A 699 22.36 -13.99 38.96
C LYS A 699 22.11 -15.38 39.54
N CYS A 700 22.61 -15.64 40.75
CA CYS A 700 22.50 -16.94 41.39
C CYS A 700 21.05 -17.38 41.61
N LEU A 701 20.13 -16.48 41.97
CA LEU A 701 18.71 -16.82 42.21
C LEU A 701 17.96 -17.28 40.95
N SER A 702 18.50 -16.97 39.76
CA SER A 702 17.94 -17.37 38.47
C SER A 702 18.78 -18.44 37.77
N CYS A 703 19.78 -18.99 38.47
CA CYS A 703 20.72 -19.95 37.92
C CYS A 703 20.20 -21.38 38.14
N SER A 704 20.26 -22.23 37.10
CA SER A 704 19.88 -23.65 37.20
C SER A 704 20.78 -24.46 38.14
N ASN A 705 22.00 -23.98 38.44
CA ASN A 705 22.89 -24.62 39.41
C ASN A 705 22.64 -24.19 40.86
N SER A 706 21.62 -23.36 41.11
CA SER A 706 21.30 -22.88 42.46
C SER A 706 20.29 -23.80 43.14
N ILE A 707 20.57 -24.13 44.40
CA ILE A 707 19.64 -24.83 45.28
C ILE A 707 19.28 -23.89 46.43
N ILE A 708 17.98 -23.71 46.63
CA ILE A 708 17.42 -22.95 47.74
C ILE A 708 16.77 -23.94 48.69
N THR A 709 17.03 -23.76 49.98
CA THR A 709 16.54 -24.62 51.06
C THR A 709 15.99 -23.75 52.19
N ILE A 710 15.31 -24.35 53.15
CA ILE A 710 14.69 -23.65 54.28
C ILE A 710 15.71 -22.80 55.06
N SER A 711 16.98 -23.22 55.14
CA SER A 711 18.04 -22.47 55.83
C SER A 711 18.40 -21.15 55.15
N HIS A 712 18.12 -21.00 53.86
CA HIS A 712 18.43 -19.78 53.09
C HIS A 712 17.31 -18.72 53.16
N LEU A 713 16.08 -19.12 53.51
CA LEU A 713 14.92 -18.23 53.52
C LEU A 713 15.10 -16.96 54.37
N PRO A 714 15.66 -17.00 55.60
CA PRO A 714 15.86 -15.80 56.39
C PRO A 714 16.73 -14.74 55.70
N GLU A 715 17.78 -15.16 54.97
CA GLU A 715 18.65 -14.26 54.23
C GLU A 715 17.98 -13.70 52.96
N LEU A 716 17.13 -14.49 52.31
CA LEU A 716 16.34 -14.04 51.16
C LEU A 716 15.31 -12.97 51.56
N PHE A 717 14.63 -13.14 52.70
CA PHE A 717 13.74 -12.12 53.26
C PHE A 717 14.49 -10.84 53.62
N ALA A 718 15.67 -10.96 54.23
CA ALA A 718 16.51 -9.80 54.55
C ALA A 718 16.98 -9.07 53.28
N ARG A 719 17.38 -9.80 52.23
CA ARG A 719 17.77 -9.21 50.93
C ARG A 719 16.60 -8.53 50.23
N ARG A 720 15.38 -9.09 50.27
CA ARG A 720 14.16 -8.45 49.74
C ARG A 720 13.90 -7.10 50.43
N ARG A 721 13.97 -7.09 51.76
CA ARG A 721 13.82 -5.87 52.57
C ARG A 721 14.86 -4.82 52.18
N ASP A 722 16.11 -5.21 52.05
CA ASP A 722 17.21 -4.29 51.80
C ASP A 722 17.14 -3.70 50.37
N TYR A 723 16.73 -4.48 49.37
CA TYR A 723 16.43 -3.98 48.02
C TYR A 723 15.23 -3.01 47.99
N GLN A 724 14.14 -3.31 48.70
CA GLN A 724 12.99 -2.40 48.81
C GLN A 724 13.41 -1.08 49.47
N ARG A 725 14.21 -1.14 50.54
CA ARG A 725 14.75 0.04 51.21
C ARG A 725 15.69 0.86 50.31
N MET A 726 16.51 0.20 49.48
CA MET A 726 17.37 0.89 48.51
C MET A 726 16.55 1.66 47.46
N ILE A 727 15.42 1.11 47.00
CA ILE A 727 14.50 1.80 46.08
C ILE A 727 13.83 3.01 46.76
N GLU A 728 13.46 2.88 48.03
CA GLU A 728 12.80 3.95 48.78
C GLU A 728 13.74 5.12 49.13
N VAL A 729 15.01 4.83 49.46
CA VAL A 729 15.95 5.82 49.99
C VAL A 729 16.87 6.42 48.92
N ASN A 730 17.17 5.69 47.83
CA ASN A 730 18.11 6.13 46.80
C ASN A 730 17.46 6.21 45.40
N ARG A 731 17.97 7.08 44.51
CA ARG A 731 17.60 7.11 43.07
C ARG A 731 18.24 5.96 42.26
N VAL A 732 18.30 4.76 42.84
CA VAL A 732 18.98 3.61 42.23
C VAL A 732 18.27 3.12 40.97
N LEU A 733 16.95 3.37 40.85
CA LEU A 733 16.18 3.09 39.65
C LEU A 733 16.62 3.91 38.43
N ASP A 734 17.25 5.08 38.64
CA ASP A 734 17.80 5.92 37.57
C ASP A 734 19.21 5.46 37.12
N THR A 735 19.75 4.42 37.77
CA THR A 735 21.08 3.87 37.47
C THR A 735 20.97 2.59 36.64
N PRO A 736 22.06 2.17 35.94
CA PRO A 736 22.10 0.90 35.21
C PRO A 736 21.80 -0.33 36.10
N TYR A 737 21.96 -0.21 37.42
CA TYR A 737 21.71 -1.28 38.40
C TYR A 737 20.23 -1.42 38.79
N GLY A 738 19.39 -0.43 38.47
CA GLY A 738 17.96 -0.44 38.78
C GLY A 738 17.24 -1.65 38.17
N ALA A 739 17.60 -2.01 36.94
CA ALA A 739 17.03 -3.19 36.26
C ALA A 739 17.38 -4.50 36.99
N VAL A 740 18.63 -4.66 37.44
CA VAL A 740 19.09 -5.86 38.13
C VAL A 740 18.41 -6.04 39.49
N ILE A 741 18.15 -4.94 40.20
CA ILE A 741 17.46 -4.96 41.49
C ILE A 741 15.98 -5.33 41.32
N LEU A 742 15.32 -4.79 40.30
CA LEU A 742 13.94 -5.14 39.98
C LEU A 742 13.80 -6.61 39.59
N ASP A 743 14.70 -7.13 38.75
CA ASP A 743 14.71 -8.54 38.35
C ASP A 743 14.92 -9.46 39.57
N ASN A 744 15.85 -9.12 40.47
CA ASN A 744 16.07 -9.88 41.70
C ASN A 744 14.88 -9.81 42.66
N LEU A 745 14.21 -8.66 42.77
CA LEU A 745 13.00 -8.50 43.58
C LEU A 745 11.84 -9.34 43.05
N ASP A 746 11.65 -9.42 41.74
CA ASP A 746 10.60 -10.24 41.13
C ASP A 746 10.83 -11.73 41.44
N VAL A 747 12.08 -12.21 41.32
CA VAL A 747 12.44 -13.60 41.67
C VAL A 747 12.24 -13.85 43.17
N LEU A 748 12.69 -12.93 44.04
CA LEU A 748 12.49 -13.03 45.48
C LEU A 748 11.01 -13.02 45.86
N ASN A 749 10.19 -12.21 45.19
CA ASN A 749 8.75 -12.17 45.45
C ASN A 749 8.08 -13.49 45.07
N SER A 750 8.50 -14.13 43.97
CA SER A 750 8.00 -15.46 43.61
C SER A 750 8.42 -16.54 44.61
N ILE A 751 9.65 -16.48 45.15
CA ILE A 751 10.15 -17.48 46.10
C ILE A 751 9.53 -17.29 47.50
N LEU A 752 9.19 -16.05 47.88
CA LEU A 752 8.77 -15.70 49.24
C LEU A 752 7.27 -15.41 49.38
N ASP A 753 6.49 -15.48 48.30
CA ASP A 753 5.03 -15.29 48.33
C ASP A 753 4.31 -16.60 48.72
N PRO A 754 3.48 -16.60 49.78
CA PRO A 754 2.73 -17.78 50.22
C PRO A 754 1.82 -18.43 49.18
N GLN A 755 1.44 -17.72 48.10
CA GLN A 755 0.59 -18.25 47.03
C GLN A 755 1.38 -18.88 45.87
N THR A 756 2.67 -18.54 45.72
CA THR A 756 3.49 -18.95 44.57
C THR A 756 4.77 -19.69 44.96
N SER A 757 5.11 -19.71 46.24
CA SER A 757 6.28 -20.39 46.79
C SER A 757 6.08 -21.90 46.96
N ASP A 758 7.15 -22.67 46.76
CA ASP A 758 7.21 -24.10 47.08
C ASP A 758 7.40 -24.39 48.59
N PHE A 759 7.66 -23.35 49.40
CA PHE A 759 7.79 -23.47 50.86
C PHE A 759 6.45 -23.27 51.56
N SER A 760 6.24 -23.96 52.68
CA SER A 760 4.98 -23.81 53.42
C SER A 760 4.83 -22.42 54.04
N ALA A 761 3.59 -21.96 54.19
CA ALA A 761 3.29 -20.67 54.82
C ALA A 761 3.86 -20.55 56.24
N GLU A 762 3.97 -21.68 56.98
CA GLU A 762 4.59 -21.71 58.31
C GLU A 762 6.11 -21.50 58.25
N GLU A 763 6.79 -22.10 57.27
CA GLU A 763 8.23 -21.94 57.05
C GLU A 763 8.57 -20.52 56.62
N LEU A 764 7.78 -19.93 55.71
CA LEU A 764 7.95 -18.55 55.26
C LEU A 764 7.74 -17.56 56.42
N ALA A 765 6.66 -17.72 57.20
CA ALA A 765 6.39 -16.83 58.33
C ALA A 765 7.46 -16.93 59.44
N LYS A 766 8.04 -18.13 59.65
CA LYS A 766 9.16 -18.32 60.57
C LYS A 766 10.44 -17.67 60.04
N ALA A 767 10.75 -17.84 58.76
CA ALA A 767 11.92 -17.26 58.13
C ALA A 767 11.87 -15.73 58.06
N GLU A 768 10.70 -15.15 57.80
CA GLU A 768 10.49 -13.69 57.81
C GLU A 768 10.82 -13.08 59.17
N ARG A 769 10.37 -13.70 60.27
CA ARG A 769 10.73 -13.26 61.64
C ARG A 769 12.23 -13.38 61.92
N LEU A 770 12.88 -14.43 61.42
CA LEU A 770 14.32 -14.63 61.59
C LEU A 770 15.14 -13.61 60.78
N SER A 771 14.58 -13.07 59.69
CA SER A 771 15.21 -12.06 58.83
C SER A 771 15.35 -10.68 59.48
N GLU A 772 14.51 -10.37 60.48
CA GLU A 772 14.47 -9.04 61.12
C GLU A 772 15.82 -8.65 61.76
N ASN A 773 16.60 -9.63 62.21
CA ASN A 773 17.90 -9.42 62.87
C ASN A 773 19.11 -9.72 61.97
N LEU A 774 18.90 -10.06 60.69
CA LEU A 774 19.96 -10.35 59.73
C LEU A 774 20.34 -9.09 58.95
N GLN A 775 21.65 -8.82 58.87
CA GLN A 775 22.23 -7.84 57.95
C GLN A 775 22.87 -8.59 56.78
N VAL A 776 22.50 -8.23 55.56
CA VAL A 776 23.01 -8.86 54.34
C VAL A 776 23.74 -7.82 53.50
N ASP A 777 24.99 -8.11 53.12
CA ASP A 777 25.72 -7.25 52.19
C ASP A 777 25.17 -7.44 50.77
N ILE A 778 24.66 -6.36 50.17
CA ILE A 778 24.21 -6.35 48.77
C ILE A 778 25.44 -6.10 47.89
N LEU A 779 26.09 -7.17 47.44
CA LEU A 779 27.16 -7.09 46.45
C LEU A 779 26.57 -7.05 45.04
N THR A 780 26.57 -5.86 44.42
CA THR A 780 26.45 -5.69 42.97
C THR A 780 27.85 -5.45 42.39
N GLU A 781 28.27 -6.30 41.45
CA GLU A 781 29.57 -6.30 40.73
C GLU A 781 30.59 -5.21 41.12
N GLY A 782 31.64 -5.61 41.86
CA GLY A 782 32.86 -4.81 42.01
C GLY A 782 32.80 -3.57 42.90
N VAL A 783 31.65 -3.25 43.50
CA VAL A 783 31.52 -2.13 44.45
C VAL A 783 30.79 -2.61 45.69
N THR A 784 31.53 -2.74 46.80
CA THR A 784 30.94 -2.61 48.13
C THR A 784 30.43 -1.18 48.27
N LEU A 785 29.12 -0.99 48.40
CA LEU A 785 28.53 0.31 48.76
C LEU A 785 28.50 0.48 50.27
#